data_AF-A0A9N9KYJ0-F1
#
_entry.id   AF-A0A9N9KYJ0-F1
#
_cell.length_a   1.000
_cell.length_b   1.000
_cell.length_c   1.000
_cell.angle_alpha   90.00
_cell.angle_beta   90.00
_cell.angle_gamma   90.00
#
_symmetry.space_group_name_H-M   'P 1'
#
loop_
_entity.id
_entity.type
_entity.pdbx_description
1 polymer ?
#
loop_
_entity_poly.entity_id
_entity_poly.type
_entity_poly.pdbx_seq_one_letter_code
_entity_poly.pdbx_strand_id
1 'polypeptide(L)'
;MTRWLGGNRKEKLMRSQFIDVGVELGLKDQFVGSDFVVSYRVKLMRQGKGDWTLYTTDLVPLFLLWDIWNGLRRIWAARIVALVNSFWNPTLPGLSQEKDIKMSNNPAQRPVRQIRGPQSALTDFLASHNISAQQIRQDANARRAAALASEQAAAGTTGDDENEPDEPDSDPEPVPSRRKRESKAQTNKRKKDEEKAISKIKNSKRFKRSRRQHGSDEDVSDEDEAARAFFEESMAPLPDQMENCEICDKRFRVTAYSRKGDDGGLLCPQCTKELDKEEGAARKRRKTAAGRQRRQVQSNLLDGIYPGAKDLMTLCIETLAKNVDLAEDLGDLPETMVNRLSGIISKRRLMNSNTLNLFLRAGAETVNIHEGALLTPDDYIRVFQYSPTVKNLLIKDGVQFKNRVMDHLLDTKVKLESFSIHGANLIDDERWNRFLTEKGFHLHTLRVYWTDGHFGDEQLELLGKTCPDLKVLKVSHNQKVTGAGIAHLSKLTKLERLTLNIYGGKTKSEPYVEVLNATGLNLKCFCLDTVNHIDDDVLQAIHDNCQRLTKLRITDNHVLTDQGFANLFTDWPNYPLTHIDFNKCRVVDSTEPKENPDGIGLSSLGFKALMNHSGKTLRYLDVSSCRHISYEAFESVFAADKTYPELRKLDLSFCQQVNDLVVLMIFRSCPNIESVAVFGNFGVRDVRVPKGKILIGVPTALGMQIEGTEDGEGRVI
;
A
#
# COMPACT_ATOMS: atom_id res chain seq x y z
N MET A 1 18.61 18.07 3.35
CA MET A 1 18.34 19.32 4.09
C MET A 1 16.86 19.36 4.42
N THR A 2 16.48 19.55 5.67
CA THR A 2 15.07 19.60 6.10
C THR A 2 14.74 21.03 6.52
N ARG A 3 13.70 21.64 5.94
CA ARG A 3 13.32 23.03 6.20
C ARG A 3 12.05 23.08 7.05
N TRP A 4 12.12 23.71 8.22
CA TRP A 4 10.98 23.89 9.12
C TRP A 4 10.11 25.08 8.68
N LEU A 5 8.79 24.92 8.75
CA LEU A 5 7.79 25.98 8.59
C LEU A 5 6.89 25.99 9.82
N GLY A 6 7.04 27.02 10.68
CA GLY A 6 6.33 27.11 11.96
C GLY A 6 4.92 27.69 11.84
N GLY A 7 4.00 27.16 12.66
CA GLY A 7 2.64 27.69 12.85
C GLY A 7 2.44 28.29 14.25
N ASN A 8 1.65 29.36 14.35
CA ASN A 8 1.45 30.13 15.58
C ASN A 8 0.69 29.36 16.68
N ARG A 9 1.05 29.60 17.95
CA ARG A 9 0.28 29.21 19.13
C ARG A 9 -0.73 30.29 19.51
N LYS A 10 -1.96 29.91 19.84
CA LYS A 10 -2.73 30.52 20.96
C LYS A 10 -3.62 29.48 21.66
N GLU A 11 -3.81 29.75 22.95
CA GLU A 11 -4.83 29.25 23.89
C GLU A 11 -4.74 27.84 24.51
N LYS A 12 -5.27 27.78 25.74
CA LYS A 12 -4.98 26.80 26.79
C LYS A 12 -6.19 25.90 27.06
N LEU A 13 -5.96 24.60 27.15
CA LEU A 13 -6.57 23.71 28.15
C LEU A 13 -5.68 22.47 28.27
N MET A 14 -5.67 21.76 29.42
CA MET A 14 -4.86 20.53 29.56
C MET A 14 -5.44 19.39 28.73
N ARG A 15 -4.94 19.26 27.50
CA ARG A 15 -5.09 18.13 26.59
C ARG A 15 -3.71 17.66 26.14
N SER A 16 -3.60 16.39 25.75
CA SER A 16 -2.39 15.83 25.15
C SER A 16 -1.87 16.73 24.02
N GLN A 17 -0.62 17.18 24.14
CA GLN A 17 -0.01 18.05 23.14
C GLN A 17 0.35 17.21 21.92
N PHE A 18 -0.48 17.30 20.89
CA PHE A 18 -0.14 16.87 19.54
C PHE A 18 0.51 18.01 18.76
N ILE A 19 1.56 17.71 18.00
CA ILE A 19 2.18 18.64 17.06
C ILE A 19 2.17 18.00 15.67
N ASP A 20 1.61 18.70 14.68
CA ASP A 20 1.73 18.36 13.26
C ASP A 20 3.08 18.85 12.71
N VAL A 21 3.91 17.93 12.18
CA VAL A 21 5.21 18.24 11.59
C VAL A 21 5.20 17.88 10.11
N GLY A 22 5.51 18.86 9.25
CA GLY A 22 5.75 18.63 7.82
C GLY A 22 7.20 18.22 7.56
N VAL A 23 7.41 17.16 6.77
CA VAL A 23 8.73 16.62 6.42
C VAL A 23 8.80 16.37 4.92
N GLU A 24 9.78 16.96 4.24
CA GLU A 24 10.02 16.72 2.81
C GLU A 24 11.27 15.84 2.61
N LEU A 25 11.13 14.77 1.83
CA LEU A 25 12.17 13.78 1.55
C LEU A 25 12.54 13.83 0.08
N GLY A 26 13.77 14.24 -0.23
CA GLY A 26 14.37 14.07 -1.55
C GLY A 26 15.05 12.71 -1.69
N LEU A 27 14.63 11.91 -2.67
CA LEU A 27 15.25 10.65 -3.07
C LEU A 27 15.99 10.85 -4.40
N LYS A 28 17.25 10.41 -4.42
CA LYS A 28 18.11 10.36 -5.61
C LYS A 28 18.37 8.92 -5.98
N ASP A 29 17.89 8.51 -7.15
CA ASP A 29 18.17 7.19 -7.72
C ASP A 29 19.41 7.29 -8.63
N GLN A 30 20.45 6.52 -8.30
CA GLN A 30 21.72 6.54 -9.03
C GLN A 30 21.66 5.82 -10.39
N PHE A 31 20.63 5.02 -10.66
CA PHE A 31 20.53 4.25 -11.91
C PHE A 31 19.65 4.88 -13.00
N VAL A 32 18.76 5.83 -12.65
CA VAL A 32 17.76 6.39 -13.60
C VAL A 32 17.81 7.92 -13.71
N GLY A 33 18.59 8.61 -12.88
CA GLY A 33 18.91 10.04 -13.08
C GLY A 33 17.76 11.02 -12.86
N SER A 34 16.74 10.65 -12.07
CA SER A 34 15.59 11.51 -11.75
C SER A 34 15.42 11.74 -10.24
N ASP A 35 15.38 13.01 -9.83
CA ASP A 35 15.17 13.43 -8.44
C ASP A 35 13.66 13.41 -8.09
N PHE A 36 13.29 12.70 -7.03
CA PHE A 36 11.92 12.69 -6.49
C PHE A 36 11.85 13.38 -5.14
N VAL A 37 10.84 14.24 -4.92
CA VAL A 37 10.55 14.84 -3.60
C VAL A 37 9.19 14.37 -3.12
N VAL A 38 9.14 13.81 -1.91
CA VAL A 38 7.91 13.32 -1.27
C VAL A 38 7.71 14.00 0.07
N SER A 39 6.61 14.74 0.21
CA SER A 39 6.29 15.53 1.40
C SER A 39 5.21 14.85 2.24
N TYR A 40 5.47 14.66 3.53
CA TYR A 40 4.60 14.00 4.50
C TYR A 40 4.22 14.96 5.63
N ARG A 41 3.09 14.71 6.30
CA ARG A 41 2.76 15.27 7.62
C ARG A 41 2.69 14.15 8.63
N VAL A 42 3.21 14.38 9.83
CA VAL A 42 3.18 13.39 10.92
C VAL A 42 2.77 14.06 12.22
N LYS A 43 1.94 13.40 13.02
CA LYS A 43 1.62 13.85 14.39
C LYS A 43 2.60 13.25 15.40
N LEU A 44 3.09 14.08 16.29
CA LEU A 44 3.84 13.67 17.48
C LEU A 44 2.96 13.89 18.71
N MET A 45 2.86 12.89 19.58
CA MET A 45 2.16 12.99 20.87
C MET A 45 3.19 13.11 21.99
N ARG A 46 3.01 14.08 22.89
CA ARG A 46 3.81 14.20 24.12
C ARG A 46 3.29 13.26 25.20
N GLN A 47 4.14 12.39 25.74
CA GLN A 47 3.78 11.48 26.85
C GLN A 47 4.34 11.88 28.22
N GLY A 48 5.18 12.92 28.30
CA GLY A 48 5.66 13.41 29.60
C GLY A 48 6.54 14.67 29.53
N LYS A 49 7.35 14.87 30.58
CA LYS A 49 8.41 15.89 30.60
C LYS A 49 9.64 15.41 29.80
N GLY A 50 9.55 15.45 28.48
CA GLY A 50 10.69 15.22 27.58
C GLY A 50 10.34 14.32 26.40
N ASP A 51 9.53 13.29 26.63
CA ASP A 51 9.29 12.24 25.65
C ASP A 51 8.15 12.52 24.67
N TRP A 52 8.46 12.26 23.39
CA TRP A 52 7.56 12.34 22.24
C TRP A 52 7.47 10.99 21.52
N THR A 53 6.25 10.58 21.17
CA THR A 53 6.00 9.36 20.39
C THR A 53 5.32 9.68 19.05
N LEU A 54 5.62 8.87 18.04
CA LEU A 54 5.09 9.03 16.68
C LEU A 54 3.65 8.50 16.61
N TYR A 55 2.71 9.31 16.14
CA TYR A 55 1.30 8.96 16.01
C TYR A 55 0.83 9.16 14.56
N THR A 56 0.55 8.07 13.83
CA THR A 56 0.11 8.11 12.43
C THR A 56 -1.31 7.56 12.32
N THR A 57 -2.29 8.39 11.93
CA THR A 57 -3.70 8.00 11.84
C THR A 57 -4.16 7.52 10.46
N ASP A 58 -3.32 7.68 9.44
CA ASP A 58 -3.78 7.54 8.04
C ASP A 58 -3.26 6.24 7.42
N LEU A 59 -4.16 5.28 7.26
CA LEU A 59 -3.98 4.06 6.46
C LEU A 59 -4.69 4.24 5.11
N VAL A 60 -3.91 4.26 4.03
CA VAL A 60 -4.40 4.12 2.65
C VAL A 60 -3.62 2.97 2.00
N PRO A 61 -4.28 1.96 1.40
CA PRO A 61 -3.58 0.80 0.86
C PRO A 61 -2.96 1.09 -0.51
N LEU A 62 -1.63 0.99 -0.60
CA LEU A 62 -0.90 0.89 -1.86
C LEU A 62 0.11 -0.28 -1.78
N PHE A 63 -0.35 -1.45 -2.23
CA PHE A 63 0.49 -2.62 -2.46
C PHE A 63 1.44 -2.36 -3.64
N LEU A 64 2.69 -2.03 -3.31
CA LEU A 64 3.92 -2.23 -4.12
C LEU A 64 5.16 -1.59 -3.46
N LEU A 65 4.98 -0.76 -2.43
CA LEU A 65 6.08 -0.15 -1.66
C LEU A 65 6.16 -0.63 -0.20
N TRP A 66 5.30 -1.56 0.23
CA TRP A 66 5.04 -1.89 1.64
C TRP A 66 6.29 -2.27 2.46
N ASP A 67 7.19 -3.07 1.90
CA ASP A 67 8.38 -3.56 2.64
C ASP A 67 9.51 -2.52 2.70
N ILE A 68 9.77 -1.82 1.59
CA ILE A 68 10.67 -0.66 1.55
C ILE A 68 10.15 0.44 2.48
N TRP A 69 8.83 0.68 2.48
CA TRP A 69 8.15 1.62 3.35
C TRP A 69 8.31 1.23 4.81
N ASN A 70 8.08 -0.01 5.21
CA ASN A 70 8.17 -0.41 6.62
C ASN A 70 9.61 -0.44 7.16
N GLY A 71 10.59 -0.86 6.34
CA GLY A 71 12.01 -0.77 6.68
C GLY A 71 12.46 0.68 6.91
N LEU A 72 12.19 1.57 5.94
CA LEU A 72 12.51 2.99 6.07
C LEU A 72 11.72 3.67 7.19
N ARG A 73 10.43 3.35 7.37
CA ARG A 73 9.56 3.94 8.42
C ARG A 73 10.07 3.63 9.82
N ARG A 74 10.54 2.41 10.11
CA ARG A 74 11.10 2.07 11.43
C ARG A 74 12.41 2.81 11.71
N ILE A 75 13.35 2.81 10.75
CA ILE A 75 14.66 3.47 10.89
C ILE A 75 14.52 4.99 11.01
N TRP A 76 13.63 5.61 10.22
CA TRP A 76 13.42 7.06 10.25
C TRP A 76 12.51 7.54 11.38
N ALA A 77 11.54 6.75 11.84
CA ALA A 77 10.78 7.08 13.06
C ALA A 77 11.70 7.21 14.28
N ALA A 78 12.64 6.27 14.45
CA ALA A 78 13.64 6.33 15.51
C ALA A 78 14.52 7.59 15.39
N ARG A 79 14.99 7.93 14.18
CA ARG A 79 15.77 9.16 13.93
C ARG A 79 14.97 10.44 14.20
N ILE A 80 13.70 10.52 13.81
CA ILE A 80 12.86 11.71 14.04
C ILE A 80 12.60 11.90 15.54
N VAL A 81 12.27 10.83 16.28
CA VAL A 81 12.07 10.91 17.74
C VAL A 81 13.37 11.31 18.45
N ALA A 82 14.52 10.72 18.08
CA ALA A 82 15.81 11.10 18.64
C ALA A 82 16.16 12.58 18.41
N LEU A 83 15.90 13.10 17.20
CA LEU A 83 16.21 14.48 16.82
C LEU A 83 15.27 15.51 17.51
N VAL A 84 14.01 15.13 17.75
CA VAL A 84 13.06 15.94 18.54
C VAL A 84 13.45 15.96 20.02
N ASN A 85 13.82 14.80 20.59
CA ASN A 85 14.23 14.69 21.99
C ASN A 85 15.54 15.47 22.25
N SER A 86 16.51 15.43 21.33
CA SER A 86 17.78 16.19 21.46
C SER A 86 17.58 17.71 21.45
N PHE A 87 16.49 18.21 20.88
CA PHE A 87 16.19 19.65 20.81
C PHE A 87 15.52 20.20 22.08
N TRP A 88 15.04 19.34 22.97
CA TRP A 88 14.21 19.72 24.14
C TRP A 88 14.79 19.31 25.50
N ASN A 89 15.94 18.64 25.55
CA ASN A 89 16.54 18.18 26.80
C ASN A 89 18.06 18.49 26.89
N PRO A 90 18.46 19.67 27.40
CA PRO A 90 19.86 20.09 27.47
C PRO A 90 20.50 19.76 28.83
N THR A 91 21.12 18.59 28.94
CA THR A 91 22.06 18.27 30.05
C THR A 91 23.35 17.67 29.48
N LEU A 92 24.47 18.30 29.83
CA LEU A 92 25.83 18.00 29.33
C LEU A 92 26.44 16.73 29.95
N PRO A 93 27.44 16.10 29.30
CA PRO A 93 28.11 14.91 29.79
C PRO A 93 29.14 15.23 30.90
N GLY A 94 29.28 14.32 31.86
CA GLY A 94 30.33 14.33 32.89
C GLY A 94 31.47 13.39 32.56
N LEU A 95 32.72 13.88 32.68
CA LEU A 95 33.94 13.09 32.51
C LEU A 95 34.29 12.28 33.76
N SER A 96 35.06 11.20 33.55
CA SER A 96 35.89 10.59 34.58
C SER A 96 37.33 10.44 34.07
N GLN A 97 38.22 11.36 34.49
CA GLN A 97 39.64 11.08 34.78
C GLN A 97 40.32 12.36 35.31
N GLU A 98 41.14 12.19 36.35
CA GLU A 98 41.90 13.25 37.00
C GLU A 98 43.20 13.56 36.24
N LYS A 99 43.63 14.83 36.19
CA LYS A 99 44.83 15.32 36.94
C LYS A 99 45.24 16.77 36.63
N ASP A 100 45.59 17.46 37.72
CA ASP A 100 46.67 18.44 37.91
C ASP A 100 46.85 19.67 36.98
N ILE A 101 46.31 20.80 37.47
CA ILE A 101 47.02 22.07 37.80
C ILE A 101 48.22 22.49 36.91
N LYS A 102 48.09 23.63 36.20
CA LYS A 102 48.86 24.89 36.48
C LYS A 102 48.36 26.10 35.67
N MET A 103 48.53 27.30 36.24
CA MET A 103 47.99 28.58 35.77
C MET A 103 49.00 29.36 34.91
N SER A 104 48.52 30.22 34.00
CA SER A 104 49.18 31.50 33.67
C SER A 104 48.18 32.55 33.13
N ASN A 105 48.54 33.83 33.28
CA ASN A 105 47.64 34.99 33.22
C ASN A 105 47.69 35.79 31.89
N ASN A 106 46.63 36.59 31.68
CA ASN A 106 46.62 37.93 31.05
C ASN A 106 46.86 38.09 29.52
N PRO A 107 46.48 39.25 28.92
CA PRO A 107 45.18 39.94 29.05
C PRO A 107 44.62 40.44 27.69
N ALA A 108 43.50 41.16 27.74
CA ALA A 108 42.74 41.64 26.58
C ALA A 108 43.47 42.62 25.63
N GLN A 109 43.12 42.53 24.33
CA GLN A 109 43.02 43.68 23.43
C GLN A 109 41.75 43.60 22.55
N ARG A 110 41.00 44.69 22.49
CA ARG A 110 40.00 45.05 21.46
C ARG A 110 40.31 46.49 21.04
N PRO A 111 40.37 46.79 19.73
CA PRO A 111 39.25 47.49 19.07
C PRO A 111 39.08 47.03 17.60
N VAL A 112 38.15 47.50 16.76
CA VAL A 112 36.95 48.37 16.88
C VAL A 112 35.74 47.54 16.36
N ARG A 113 34.50 47.84 16.78
CA ARG A 113 33.28 47.35 16.08
C ARG A 113 32.69 48.44 15.17
N GLN A 114 32.71 48.25 13.86
CA GLN A 114 31.72 48.90 12.98
C GLN A 114 30.43 48.06 13.00
N ILE A 115 29.30 48.71 13.28
CA ILE A 115 28.01 48.04 13.42
C ILE A 115 27.32 47.95 12.04
N ARG A 116 27.09 46.72 11.55
CA ARG A 116 26.20 46.45 10.40
C ARG A 116 25.35 45.20 10.65
N GLY A 117 24.15 45.42 11.18
CA GLY A 117 23.04 44.46 11.23
C GLY A 117 23.26 43.23 12.14
N PRO A 118 22.19 42.47 12.43
CA PRO A 118 22.32 41.17 13.08
C PRO A 118 22.93 40.17 12.10
N GLN A 119 24.15 39.71 12.36
CA GLN A 119 24.64 38.51 11.70
C GLN A 119 23.79 37.32 12.17
N SER A 120 23.33 36.52 11.21
CA SER A 120 22.55 35.32 11.53
C SER A 120 23.44 34.26 12.18
N ALA A 121 22.88 33.40 13.02
CA ALA A 121 23.63 32.28 13.62
C ALA A 121 24.29 31.34 12.57
N LEU A 122 23.79 31.35 11.33
CA LEU A 122 24.40 30.67 10.19
C LEU A 122 25.74 31.28 9.77
N THR A 123 25.91 32.60 9.93
CA THR A 123 27.14 33.32 9.56
C THR A 123 28.28 32.99 10.53
N ASP A 124 27.99 32.99 11.84
CA ASP A 124 28.96 32.58 12.87
C ASP A 124 29.32 31.10 12.74
N PHE A 125 28.35 30.22 12.46
CA PHE A 125 28.59 28.79 12.23
C PHE A 125 29.52 28.51 11.04
N LEU A 126 29.34 29.23 9.93
CA LEU A 126 30.21 29.09 8.75
C LEU A 126 31.62 29.62 9.02
N ALA A 127 31.75 30.70 9.80
CA ALA A 127 33.04 31.21 10.25
C ALA A 127 33.76 30.23 11.21
N SER A 128 33.06 29.63 12.18
CA SER A 128 33.65 28.66 13.12
C SER A 128 34.09 27.34 12.47
N HIS A 129 33.63 27.06 11.24
CA HIS A 129 34.05 25.91 10.45
C HIS A 129 35.04 26.26 9.32
N ASN A 130 35.62 27.47 9.31
CA ASN A 130 36.54 27.96 8.26
C ASN A 130 35.94 27.98 6.83
N ILE A 131 34.60 28.12 6.71
CA ILE A 131 33.91 28.12 5.41
C ILE A 131 33.62 29.56 4.96
N SER A 132 34.51 30.12 4.16
CA SER A 132 34.33 31.46 3.56
C SER A 132 33.52 31.39 2.25
N ALA A 133 32.36 32.04 2.23
CA ALA A 133 31.52 32.18 1.03
C ALA A 133 32.21 32.95 -0.12
N GLN A 134 33.17 33.83 0.22
CA GLN A 134 33.97 34.57 -0.75
C GLN A 134 35.03 33.66 -1.39
N GLN A 135 35.61 32.75 -0.61
CA GLN A 135 36.60 31.77 -1.04
C GLN A 135 35.95 30.70 -1.93
N ILE A 136 34.75 30.22 -1.58
CA ILE A 136 33.92 29.34 -2.44
C ILE A 136 33.62 30.00 -3.80
N ARG A 137 33.35 31.30 -3.84
CA ARG A 137 33.15 32.04 -5.11
C ARG A 137 34.43 32.18 -5.93
N GLN A 138 35.57 32.41 -5.28
CA GLN A 138 36.87 32.46 -5.96
C GLN A 138 37.21 31.09 -6.56
N ASP A 139 37.03 30.00 -5.81
CA ASP A 139 37.19 28.63 -6.27
C ASP A 139 36.29 28.29 -7.48
N ALA A 140 35.00 28.64 -7.40
CA ALA A 140 34.04 28.39 -8.47
C ALA A 140 34.26 29.26 -9.73
N ASN A 141 35.05 30.33 -9.61
CA ASN A 141 35.49 31.15 -10.74
C ASN A 141 36.83 30.63 -11.29
N ALA A 142 37.77 30.23 -10.43
CA ALA A 142 39.04 29.62 -10.82
C ALA A 142 38.82 28.32 -11.61
N ARG A 143 37.91 27.44 -11.15
CA ARG A 143 37.53 26.22 -11.89
C ARG A 143 36.89 26.51 -13.26
N ARG A 144 36.15 27.61 -13.40
CA ARG A 144 35.58 28.05 -14.69
C ARG A 144 36.63 28.66 -15.62
N ALA A 145 37.58 29.43 -15.08
CA ALA A 145 38.71 29.94 -15.84
C ALA A 145 39.63 28.79 -16.33
N ALA A 146 39.89 27.79 -15.48
CA ALA A 146 40.64 26.60 -15.84
C ALA A 146 39.95 25.76 -16.94
N ALA A 147 38.62 25.59 -16.86
CA ALA A 147 37.87 24.91 -17.92
C ALA A 147 37.97 25.63 -19.27
N LEU A 148 37.78 26.95 -19.30
CA LEU A 148 37.93 27.77 -20.51
C LEU A 148 39.37 27.73 -21.06
N ALA A 149 40.38 27.70 -20.18
CA ALA A 149 41.78 27.55 -20.59
C ALA A 149 42.06 26.15 -21.18
N SER A 150 41.45 25.08 -20.66
CA SER A 150 41.57 23.75 -21.25
C SER A 150 40.85 23.61 -22.60
N GLU A 151 39.73 24.30 -22.80
CA GLU A 151 39.05 24.35 -24.11
C GLU A 151 39.89 25.10 -25.16
N GLN A 152 40.63 26.14 -24.76
CA GLN A 152 41.55 26.87 -25.66
C GLN A 152 42.84 26.09 -25.93
N ALA A 153 43.34 25.31 -24.98
CA ALA A 153 44.53 24.46 -25.17
C ALA A 153 44.27 23.22 -26.05
N ALA A 154 43.01 22.79 -26.20
CA ALA A 154 42.63 21.64 -27.02
C ALA A 154 42.47 21.96 -28.53
N ALA A 155 42.62 23.23 -28.93
CA ALA A 155 42.35 23.71 -30.30
C ALA A 155 43.62 24.00 -31.13
N GLY A 156 44.79 23.50 -30.73
CA GLY A 156 46.05 23.79 -31.43
C GLY A 156 47.04 22.63 -31.47
N THR A 157 47.06 21.86 -32.56
CA THR A 157 48.25 21.17 -33.11
C THR A 157 47.94 20.59 -34.50
N THR A 158 48.88 20.71 -35.46
CA THR A 158 48.78 20.45 -36.92
C THR A 158 47.81 21.40 -37.69
N GLY A 159 48.10 21.99 -38.84
CA GLY A 159 49.36 22.15 -39.60
C GLY A 159 49.20 21.91 -41.11
N ASP A 160 49.82 22.64 -42.05
CA ASP A 160 50.67 23.86 -41.99
C ASP A 160 50.66 24.61 -43.37
N ASP A 161 51.29 25.79 -43.46
CA ASP A 161 51.71 26.60 -44.64
C ASP A 161 50.75 27.40 -45.58
N GLU A 162 51.06 28.71 -45.62
CA GLU A 162 51.18 29.66 -46.75
C GLU A 162 50.00 30.34 -47.52
N ASN A 163 50.22 31.66 -47.71
CA ASN A 163 49.70 32.61 -48.71
C ASN A 163 48.35 33.35 -48.50
N GLU A 164 48.46 34.55 -47.90
CA GLU A 164 47.79 35.81 -48.33
C GLU A 164 48.09 36.15 -49.82
N PRO A 165 47.43 37.16 -50.48
CA PRO A 165 46.51 38.20 -49.97
C PRO A 165 45.12 38.14 -50.72
N ASP A 166 44.23 39.16 -50.83
CA ASP A 166 44.24 40.59 -50.47
C ASP A 166 42.82 41.18 -50.29
N GLU A 167 42.73 42.43 -49.84
CA GLU A 167 41.63 43.39 -50.07
C GLU A 167 42.04 44.37 -51.22
N PRO A 168 41.26 45.36 -51.75
CA PRO A 168 40.06 46.00 -51.17
C PRO A 168 38.92 46.45 -52.14
N ASP A 169 37.91 47.09 -51.54
CA ASP A 169 37.08 48.23 -51.99
C ASP A 169 36.22 48.20 -53.29
N SER A 170 34.89 48.35 -53.14
CA SER A 170 34.13 49.53 -53.65
C SER A 170 32.60 49.45 -53.44
N ASP A 171 32.03 50.54 -52.90
CA ASP A 171 30.59 50.89 -52.81
C ASP A 171 30.01 51.33 -54.21
N PRO A 172 28.67 51.54 -54.45
CA PRO A 172 27.65 51.99 -53.48
C PRO A 172 26.19 51.42 -53.56
N GLU A 173 25.45 51.80 -52.51
CA GLU A 173 24.01 51.71 -52.18
C GLU A 173 22.93 52.03 -53.27
N PRO A 174 21.65 51.56 -53.11
CA PRO A 174 20.65 52.33 -52.33
C PRO A 174 19.67 51.53 -51.43
N VAL A 175 19.28 52.12 -50.28
CA VAL A 175 18.20 51.66 -49.36
C VAL A 175 16.90 52.49 -49.53
N PRO A 176 15.70 51.98 -49.17
CA PRO A 176 15.21 51.99 -47.77
C PRO A 176 14.43 50.68 -47.38
N SER A 177 14.06 50.35 -46.14
CA SER A 177 13.90 51.17 -44.91
C SER A 177 14.18 50.40 -43.59
N ARG A 178 14.93 51.05 -42.68
CA ARG A 178 15.01 50.87 -41.20
C ARG A 178 14.46 49.57 -40.55
N ARG A 179 15.37 48.69 -40.14
CA ARG A 179 15.30 48.00 -38.82
C ARG A 179 16.53 48.39 -37.99
N LYS A 180 16.40 48.46 -36.65
CA LYS A 180 17.47 48.90 -35.74
C LYS A 180 18.68 47.94 -35.79
N ARG A 181 19.91 48.49 -35.78
CA ARG A 181 21.14 47.72 -35.50
C ARG A 181 21.04 47.10 -34.10
N GLU A 182 20.90 45.78 -34.01
CA GLU A 182 20.96 45.05 -32.74
C GLU A 182 22.41 44.96 -32.24
N SER A 183 22.60 44.92 -30.92
CA SER A 183 23.91 44.60 -30.34
C SER A 183 24.17 43.09 -30.35
N LYS A 184 25.45 42.65 -30.43
CA LYS A 184 25.84 41.23 -30.38
C LYS A 184 25.21 40.48 -29.18
N ALA A 185 25.04 41.16 -28.05
CA ALA A 185 24.37 40.61 -26.87
C ALA A 185 22.86 40.37 -27.05
N GLN A 186 22.15 41.23 -27.80
CA GLN A 186 20.74 41.02 -28.16
C GLN A 186 20.57 39.89 -29.17
N THR A 187 21.43 39.83 -30.19
CA THR A 187 21.39 38.76 -31.21
C THR A 187 21.60 37.38 -30.56
N ASN A 188 22.59 37.26 -29.67
CA ASN A 188 22.83 36.02 -28.92
C ASN A 188 21.69 35.66 -27.96
N LYS A 189 21.00 36.65 -27.38
CA LYS A 189 19.80 36.40 -26.57
C LYS A 189 18.65 35.86 -27.42
N ARG A 190 18.40 36.42 -28.61
CA ARG A 190 17.33 35.96 -29.52
C ARG A 190 17.54 34.50 -29.93
N LYS A 191 18.74 34.16 -30.43
CA LYS A 191 19.09 32.77 -30.80
C LYS A 191 18.86 31.78 -29.64
N LYS A 192 19.26 32.14 -28.42
CA LYS A 192 19.09 31.31 -27.23
C LYS A 192 17.65 31.17 -26.75
N ASP A 193 16.76 32.09 -27.07
CA ASP A 193 15.34 31.99 -26.74
C ASP A 193 14.55 31.25 -27.85
N GLU A 194 15.03 31.30 -29.09
CA GLU A 194 14.58 30.53 -30.25
C GLU A 194 14.88 29.03 -30.11
N GLU A 195 16.12 28.65 -29.74
CA GLU A 195 16.50 27.27 -29.39
C GLU A 195 15.63 26.69 -28.25
N LYS A 196 15.23 27.52 -27.27
CA LYS A 196 14.31 27.12 -26.19
C LYS A 196 12.87 26.94 -26.65
N ALA A 197 12.45 27.62 -27.71
CA ALA A 197 11.12 27.44 -28.31
C ALA A 197 11.09 26.13 -29.12
N ILE A 198 12.09 25.93 -29.98
CA ILE A 198 12.27 24.71 -30.80
C ILE A 198 12.33 23.46 -29.91
N SER A 199 13.16 23.46 -28.85
CA SER A 199 13.24 22.33 -27.90
C SER A 199 11.95 22.06 -27.11
N LYS A 200 11.09 23.07 -26.89
CA LYS A 200 9.74 22.88 -26.33
C LYS A 200 8.77 22.28 -27.36
N ILE A 201 8.86 22.70 -28.63
CA ILE A 201 8.05 22.15 -29.73
C ILE A 201 8.38 20.68 -29.96
N LYS A 202 9.67 20.33 -30.05
CA LYS A 202 10.16 18.93 -30.10
C LYS A 202 9.60 18.09 -28.95
N ASN A 203 9.50 18.66 -27.75
CA ASN A 203 8.94 17.98 -26.58
C ASN A 203 7.41 17.92 -26.50
N SER A 204 6.69 18.61 -27.39
CA SER A 204 5.23 18.63 -27.39
C SER A 204 4.61 17.29 -27.82
N LYS A 205 3.43 16.99 -27.28
CA LYS A 205 2.66 15.79 -27.67
C LYS A 205 2.11 15.87 -29.11
N ARG A 206 2.06 17.06 -29.73
CA ARG A 206 1.62 17.26 -31.11
C ARG A 206 2.72 16.82 -32.08
N PHE A 207 3.93 17.36 -31.91
CA PHE A 207 5.12 17.00 -32.70
C PHE A 207 5.44 15.50 -32.59
N LYS A 208 5.53 14.97 -31.36
CA LYS A 208 5.78 13.52 -31.12
C LYS A 208 4.69 12.58 -31.65
N ARG A 209 3.49 13.07 -31.94
CA ARG A 209 2.41 12.30 -32.56
C ARG A 209 2.45 12.37 -34.09
N SER A 210 2.89 13.50 -34.66
CA SER A 210 3.11 13.66 -36.10
C SER A 210 4.21 12.72 -36.60
N ARG A 211 5.34 12.60 -35.87
CA ARG A 211 6.41 11.63 -36.17
C ARG A 211 5.89 10.18 -36.15
N ARG A 212 5.06 9.81 -35.18
CA ARG A 212 4.48 8.45 -35.09
C ARG A 212 3.50 8.09 -36.22
N GLN A 213 3.13 9.03 -37.08
CA GLN A 213 2.20 8.82 -38.19
C GLN A 213 2.89 8.73 -39.55
N HIS A 214 4.19 9.07 -39.63
CA HIS A 214 5.05 8.92 -40.80
C HIS A 214 6.19 7.98 -40.42
N GLY A 215 6.06 6.70 -40.72
CA GLY A 215 6.89 5.65 -40.14
C GLY A 215 8.11 5.25 -40.96
N SER A 216 9.29 5.66 -40.51
CA SER A 216 10.54 4.87 -40.47
C SER A 216 11.43 5.45 -39.36
N ASP A 217 12.28 4.63 -38.73
CA ASP A 217 13.23 5.08 -37.69
C ASP A 217 14.68 5.16 -38.23
N GLU A 218 14.82 5.08 -39.55
CA GLU A 218 16.07 5.17 -40.30
C GLU A 218 15.90 6.25 -41.40
N ASP A 219 16.93 7.09 -41.54
CA ASP A 219 17.09 8.23 -42.46
C ASP A 219 16.08 9.40 -42.39
N VAL A 220 16.19 10.22 -41.33
CA VAL A 220 15.80 11.64 -41.37
C VAL A 220 16.93 12.51 -40.82
N SER A 221 17.70 13.14 -41.71
CA SER A 221 18.55 14.27 -41.35
C SER A 221 17.68 15.44 -40.88
N ASP A 222 18.17 16.16 -39.87
CA ASP A 222 17.68 17.48 -39.44
C ASP A 222 16.30 17.54 -38.78
N GLU A 223 16.16 16.87 -37.62
CA GLU A 223 15.06 17.13 -36.67
C GLU A 223 14.90 18.61 -36.29
N ASP A 224 15.98 19.41 -36.35
CA ASP A 224 15.92 20.85 -36.10
C ASP A 224 15.24 21.62 -37.24
N GLU A 225 15.35 21.17 -38.49
CA GLU A 225 14.71 21.81 -39.66
C GLU A 225 13.19 21.68 -39.57
N ALA A 226 12.70 20.47 -39.33
CA ALA A 226 11.26 20.21 -39.15
C ALA A 226 10.68 20.93 -37.91
N ALA A 227 11.48 21.11 -36.85
CA ALA A 227 11.07 21.85 -35.67
C ALA A 227 11.16 23.38 -35.85
N ARG A 228 12.03 23.89 -36.73
CA ARG A 228 12.05 25.29 -37.19
C ARG A 228 10.87 25.61 -38.09
N ALA A 229 10.56 24.79 -39.09
CA ALA A 229 9.39 24.99 -39.96
C ALA A 229 8.10 25.06 -39.13
N PHE A 230 7.94 24.17 -38.15
CA PHE A 230 6.80 24.18 -37.22
C PHE A 230 6.79 25.38 -36.26
N PHE A 231 7.96 26.00 -36.01
CA PHE A 231 8.10 27.22 -35.23
C PHE A 231 7.75 28.45 -36.07
N GLU A 232 8.24 28.53 -37.31
CA GLU A 232 7.99 29.60 -38.29
C GLU A 232 6.51 29.67 -38.68
N GLU A 233 5.87 28.54 -39.02
CA GLU A 233 4.43 28.44 -39.26
C GLU A 233 3.61 28.87 -38.03
N SER A 234 4.18 28.75 -36.83
CA SER A 234 3.55 29.12 -35.55
C SER A 234 3.89 30.51 -35.03
N MET A 235 4.53 31.38 -35.82
CA MET A 235 4.91 32.75 -35.41
C MET A 235 3.70 33.68 -35.18
N ALA A 236 3.02 33.47 -34.06
CA ALA A 236 2.22 34.50 -33.40
C ALA A 236 3.16 35.53 -32.73
N PRO A 237 2.77 36.82 -32.61
CA PRO A 237 3.62 37.86 -32.05
C PRO A 237 4.18 37.51 -30.67
N LEU A 238 5.47 37.80 -30.47
CA LEU A 238 6.19 37.48 -29.23
C LEU A 238 5.48 38.13 -28.02
N PRO A 239 5.20 37.37 -26.95
CA PRO A 239 4.61 37.92 -25.73
C PRO A 239 5.43 39.11 -25.19
N ASP A 240 4.73 40.09 -24.63
CA ASP A 240 5.22 41.39 -24.11
C ASP A 240 5.24 42.57 -25.10
N GLN A 241 4.80 42.38 -26.36
CA GLN A 241 4.52 43.49 -27.28
C GLN A 241 3.14 44.14 -27.01
N MET A 242 2.92 45.36 -27.52
CA MET A 242 1.66 46.11 -27.35
C MET A 242 0.97 46.32 -28.71
N GLU A 243 -0.13 45.61 -28.96
CA GLU A 243 -0.99 45.74 -30.16
C GLU A 243 -2.37 46.32 -29.81
N ASN A 244 -3.15 46.68 -30.84
CA ASN A 244 -4.55 47.06 -30.70
C ASN A 244 -5.47 45.84 -30.84
N CYS A 245 -6.63 45.89 -30.17
CA CYS A 245 -7.64 44.84 -30.25
C CYS A 245 -8.41 44.92 -31.58
N GLU A 246 -8.51 43.84 -32.36
CA GLU A 246 -9.28 43.80 -33.61
C GLU A 246 -10.72 44.35 -33.46
N ILE A 247 -11.42 43.98 -32.39
CA ILE A 247 -12.84 44.32 -32.18
C ILE A 247 -13.06 45.74 -31.61
N CYS A 248 -12.14 46.26 -30.80
CA CYS A 248 -12.38 47.51 -30.05
C CYS A 248 -11.24 48.54 -30.13
N ASP A 249 -10.26 48.28 -30.99
CA ASP A 249 -9.02 49.04 -31.28
C ASP A 249 -8.19 49.47 -30.05
N LYS A 250 -8.56 48.97 -28.86
CA LYS A 250 -7.90 49.32 -27.60
C LYS A 250 -6.53 48.67 -27.53
N ARG A 251 -5.49 49.50 -27.41
CA ARG A 251 -4.11 49.05 -27.21
C ARG A 251 -3.94 48.26 -25.92
N PHE A 252 -3.45 47.02 -26.02
CA PHE A 252 -3.26 46.09 -24.91
C PHE A 252 -1.93 45.33 -25.03
N ARG A 253 -1.50 44.70 -23.94
CA ARG A 253 -0.27 43.88 -23.92
C ARG A 253 -0.59 42.48 -24.42
N VAL A 254 0.05 42.07 -25.51
CA VAL A 254 -0.03 40.72 -26.07
C VAL A 254 0.62 39.75 -25.09
N THR A 255 -0.14 38.72 -24.71
CA THR A 255 0.35 37.61 -23.88
C THR A 255 0.22 36.31 -24.67
N ALA A 256 0.85 35.23 -24.19
CA ALA A 256 0.73 33.90 -24.79
C ALA A 256 -0.71 33.31 -24.78
N TYR A 257 -1.69 34.04 -24.23
CA TYR A 257 -3.11 33.67 -24.16
C TYR A 257 -4.01 34.63 -24.95
N SER A 258 -3.45 35.58 -25.70
CA SER A 258 -4.19 36.49 -26.57
C SER A 258 -4.75 35.71 -27.76
N ARG A 259 -6.09 35.67 -27.88
CA ARG A 259 -6.81 35.00 -28.96
C ARG A 259 -6.73 35.84 -30.25
N LYS A 260 -6.80 35.20 -31.42
CA LYS A 260 -7.03 35.90 -32.70
C LYS A 260 -8.53 36.06 -32.96
N GLY A 261 -8.92 37.18 -33.57
CA GLY A 261 -10.26 37.35 -34.13
C GLY A 261 -10.39 36.64 -35.48
N ASP A 262 -11.57 36.75 -36.08
CA ASP A 262 -11.91 36.02 -37.31
C ASP A 262 -11.16 36.57 -38.54
N ASP A 263 -10.85 37.88 -38.54
CA ASP A 263 -10.00 38.53 -39.56
C ASP A 263 -8.49 38.39 -39.26
N GLY A 264 -8.13 37.68 -38.18
CA GLY A 264 -6.77 37.22 -37.88
C GLY A 264 -5.88 38.17 -37.08
N GLY A 265 -6.39 39.33 -36.67
CA GLY A 265 -5.79 40.25 -35.71
C GLY A 265 -5.89 39.73 -34.27
N LEU A 266 -5.30 40.44 -33.30
CA LEU A 266 -5.27 40.00 -31.90
C LEU A 266 -6.38 40.65 -31.06
N LEU A 267 -6.92 39.88 -30.11
CA LEU A 267 -8.01 40.30 -29.23
C LEU A 267 -7.51 40.58 -27.81
N CYS A 268 -8.03 41.67 -27.23
CA CYS A 268 -7.78 41.98 -25.84
C CYS A 268 -8.51 40.99 -24.90
N PRO A 269 -8.08 40.87 -23.62
CA PRO A 269 -8.67 39.90 -22.68
C PRO A 269 -10.17 40.08 -22.42
N GLN A 270 -10.72 41.27 -22.66
CA GLN A 270 -12.13 41.54 -22.44
C GLN A 270 -12.99 41.06 -23.62
N CYS A 271 -12.66 41.46 -24.85
CA CYS A 271 -13.35 40.99 -26.05
C CYS A 271 -13.21 39.46 -26.22
N THR A 272 -12.04 38.89 -25.88
CA THR A 272 -11.86 37.42 -25.83
C THR A 272 -12.88 36.76 -24.88
N LYS A 273 -13.08 37.34 -23.69
CA LYS A 273 -13.99 36.82 -22.66
C LYS A 273 -15.47 37.06 -22.98
N GLU A 274 -15.78 37.98 -23.89
CA GLU A 274 -17.13 38.21 -24.39
C GLU A 274 -17.45 37.20 -25.51
N LEU A 275 -16.55 37.01 -26.48
CA LEU A 275 -16.63 35.93 -27.47
C LEU A 275 -16.71 34.53 -26.83
N ASP A 276 -15.86 34.23 -25.84
CA ASP A 276 -15.88 32.94 -25.11
C ASP A 276 -17.21 32.68 -24.36
N LYS A 277 -18.04 33.72 -24.12
CA LYS A 277 -19.40 33.55 -23.59
C LYS A 277 -20.42 33.32 -24.70
N GLU A 278 -20.29 34.03 -25.83
CA GLU A 278 -21.20 33.94 -26.97
C GLU A 278 -21.07 32.60 -27.71
N GLU A 279 -19.84 32.08 -27.86
CA GLU A 279 -19.60 30.73 -28.41
C GLU A 279 -20.07 29.58 -27.50
N GLY A 280 -20.29 29.87 -26.22
CA GLY A 280 -20.72 28.90 -25.22
C GLY A 280 -19.62 27.92 -24.79
N ALA A 281 -19.76 27.36 -23.58
CA ALA A 281 -18.75 26.48 -23.01
C ALA A 281 -18.71 25.10 -23.70
N ALA A 282 -17.98 25.00 -24.82
CA ALA A 282 -17.75 23.75 -25.55
C ALA A 282 -17.29 22.63 -24.59
N ARG A 283 -18.05 21.53 -24.57
CA ARG A 283 -17.95 20.40 -23.63
C ARG A 283 -16.52 20.09 -23.18
N LYS A 284 -16.20 20.32 -21.90
CA LYS A 284 -14.98 19.81 -21.26
C LYS A 284 -14.86 18.31 -21.52
N ARG A 285 -13.91 17.93 -22.39
CA ARG A 285 -13.61 16.53 -22.74
C ARG A 285 -13.37 15.74 -21.46
N ARG A 286 -14.28 14.80 -21.15
CA ARG A 286 -14.32 14.02 -19.90
C ARG A 286 -13.02 13.21 -19.77
N LYS A 287 -12.09 13.63 -18.92
CA LYS A 287 -10.82 12.90 -18.71
C LYS A 287 -11.10 11.56 -17.99
N THR A 288 -10.69 10.48 -18.65
CA THR A 288 -10.47 9.12 -18.10
C THR A 288 -11.62 8.44 -17.36
N ALA A 289 -12.58 7.86 -18.10
CA ALA A 289 -13.46 6.80 -17.60
C ALA A 289 -12.80 5.39 -17.61
N ALA A 290 -12.03 5.09 -18.66
CA ALA A 290 -11.47 3.75 -18.91
C ALA A 290 -10.63 3.18 -17.75
N GLY A 291 -9.81 4.00 -17.09
CA GLY A 291 -9.00 3.55 -15.94
C GLY A 291 -9.82 3.20 -14.70
N ARG A 292 -10.97 3.86 -14.49
CA ARG A 292 -11.89 3.55 -13.37
C ARG A 292 -12.71 2.30 -13.67
N GLN A 293 -13.15 2.12 -14.92
CA GLN A 293 -13.86 0.91 -15.35
C GLN A 293 -12.99 -0.34 -15.22
N ARG A 294 -11.72 -0.33 -15.70
CA ARG A 294 -10.81 -1.48 -15.56
C ARG A 294 -10.60 -1.90 -14.09
N ARG A 295 -10.36 -0.93 -13.19
CA ARG A 295 -10.24 -1.20 -11.74
C ARG A 295 -11.53 -1.77 -11.15
N GLN A 296 -12.69 -1.27 -11.56
CA GLN A 296 -13.97 -1.79 -11.08
C GLN A 296 -14.22 -3.22 -11.60
N VAL A 297 -13.89 -3.54 -12.85
CA VAL A 297 -14.03 -4.90 -13.41
C VAL A 297 -13.13 -5.88 -12.67
N GLN A 298 -11.88 -5.50 -12.38
CA GLN A 298 -10.95 -6.32 -11.58
C GLN A 298 -11.41 -6.48 -10.11
N SER A 299 -11.93 -5.43 -9.48
CA SER A 299 -12.52 -5.53 -8.14
C SER A 299 -13.74 -6.45 -8.13
N ASN A 300 -14.63 -6.29 -9.12
CA ASN A 300 -15.81 -7.12 -9.30
C ASN A 300 -15.40 -8.60 -9.43
N LEU A 301 -14.40 -8.92 -10.24
CA LEU A 301 -13.92 -10.28 -10.42
C LEU A 301 -13.35 -10.89 -9.13
N LEU A 302 -12.60 -10.12 -8.32
CA LEU A 302 -12.15 -10.54 -6.99
C LEU A 302 -13.32 -10.77 -6.02
N ASP A 303 -14.38 -9.97 -6.12
CA ASP A 303 -15.65 -10.16 -5.39
C ASP A 303 -16.52 -11.31 -5.98
N GLY A 304 -16.07 -12.01 -7.03
CA GLY A 304 -16.82 -13.09 -7.70
C GLY A 304 -17.95 -12.63 -8.62
N ILE A 305 -17.95 -11.34 -9.01
CA ILE A 305 -18.93 -10.71 -9.90
C ILE A 305 -18.36 -10.74 -11.32
N TYR A 306 -18.78 -11.74 -12.09
CA TYR A 306 -18.36 -11.97 -13.48
C TYR A 306 -18.93 -10.93 -14.46
N PRO A 307 -18.25 -10.66 -15.60
CA PRO A 307 -18.82 -9.89 -16.69
C PRO A 307 -20.04 -10.61 -17.30
N GLY A 308 -21.17 -9.91 -17.35
CA GLY A 308 -22.45 -10.45 -17.82
C GLY A 308 -23.63 -9.62 -17.31
N ALA A 309 -24.85 -10.02 -17.66
CA ALA A 309 -26.05 -9.47 -17.04
C ALA A 309 -26.11 -9.96 -15.58
N LYS A 310 -26.28 -9.03 -14.62
CA LYS A 310 -26.53 -9.39 -13.22
C LYS A 310 -27.88 -10.09 -13.11
N ASP A 311 -27.97 -11.11 -12.25
CA ASP A 311 -29.26 -11.70 -11.93
C ASP A 311 -30.22 -10.67 -11.28
N LEU A 312 -31.53 -10.92 -11.41
CA LEU A 312 -32.56 -10.02 -10.89
C LEU A 312 -32.42 -9.84 -9.37
N MET A 313 -32.03 -10.90 -8.65
CA MET A 313 -31.81 -10.84 -7.19
C MET A 313 -30.73 -9.81 -6.84
N THR A 314 -29.59 -9.81 -7.54
CA THR A 314 -28.50 -8.86 -7.34
C THR A 314 -28.94 -7.45 -7.68
N LEU A 315 -29.70 -7.24 -8.76
CA LEU A 315 -30.24 -5.93 -9.12
C LEU A 315 -31.22 -5.39 -8.06
N CYS A 316 -32.09 -6.24 -7.51
CA CYS A 316 -32.98 -5.89 -6.41
C CYS A 316 -32.19 -5.53 -5.14
N ILE A 317 -31.20 -6.35 -4.76
CA ILE A 317 -30.32 -6.08 -3.60
C ILE A 317 -29.55 -4.77 -3.78
N GLU A 318 -28.99 -4.51 -4.97
CA GLU A 318 -28.25 -3.28 -5.24
C GLU A 318 -29.14 -2.03 -5.21
N THR A 319 -30.42 -2.19 -5.53
CA THR A 319 -31.45 -1.14 -5.49
C THR A 319 -31.93 -0.88 -4.07
N LEU A 320 -32.23 -1.93 -3.29
CA LEU A 320 -32.53 -1.82 -1.86
C LEU A 320 -31.37 -1.15 -1.12
N ALA A 321 -30.13 -1.60 -1.33
CA ALA A 321 -28.95 -1.01 -0.71
C ALA A 321 -28.52 0.35 -1.31
N LYS A 322 -29.34 0.99 -2.16
CA LYS A 322 -29.23 2.41 -2.56
C LYS A 322 -30.31 3.29 -1.91
N ASN A 323 -31.38 2.68 -1.40
CA ASN A 323 -32.57 3.34 -0.87
C ASN A 323 -32.98 2.69 0.48
N VAL A 324 -31.99 2.21 1.25
CA VAL A 324 -32.21 1.41 2.48
C VAL A 324 -32.81 2.26 3.60
N ASP A 325 -32.62 3.57 3.51
CA ASP A 325 -33.22 4.64 4.30
C ASP A 325 -34.73 4.82 4.06
N LEU A 326 -35.26 4.30 2.94
CA LEU A 326 -36.69 4.27 2.62
C LEU A 326 -37.37 2.95 2.98
N ALA A 327 -36.63 1.96 3.48
CA ALA A 327 -37.18 0.67 3.88
C ALA A 327 -37.61 0.71 5.36
N GLU A 328 -38.87 0.41 5.63
CA GLU A 328 -39.40 0.23 6.99
C GLU A 328 -39.28 -1.21 7.48
N ASP A 329 -39.42 -2.18 6.56
CA ASP A 329 -39.30 -3.62 6.81
C ASP A 329 -38.71 -4.32 5.56
N LEU A 330 -38.15 -5.52 5.77
CA LEU A 330 -37.69 -6.43 4.71
C LEU A 330 -38.73 -7.48 4.31
N GLY A 331 -39.83 -7.63 5.06
CA GLY A 331 -40.84 -8.66 4.89
C GLY A 331 -40.31 -10.07 5.19
N ASP A 332 -41.03 -11.08 4.71
CA ASP A 332 -40.75 -12.51 4.91
C ASP A 332 -39.56 -13.03 4.07
N LEU A 333 -38.44 -12.33 4.08
CA LEU A 333 -37.20 -12.83 3.49
C LEU A 333 -36.58 -13.96 4.33
N PRO A 334 -36.13 -15.06 3.69
CA PRO A 334 -35.34 -16.11 4.32
C PRO A 334 -34.10 -15.56 5.04
N GLU A 335 -33.74 -16.14 6.18
CA GLU A 335 -32.59 -15.70 6.99
C GLU A 335 -31.28 -15.66 6.19
N THR A 336 -31.08 -16.58 5.25
CA THR A 336 -29.92 -16.61 4.35
C THR A 336 -29.85 -15.38 3.43
N MET A 337 -31.00 -14.85 2.99
CA MET A 337 -31.08 -13.62 2.20
C MET A 337 -30.90 -12.38 3.07
N VAL A 338 -31.49 -12.36 4.28
CA VAL A 338 -31.31 -11.27 5.26
C VAL A 338 -29.84 -11.12 5.65
N ASN A 339 -29.14 -12.23 5.91
CA ASN A 339 -27.70 -12.23 6.20
C ASN A 339 -26.87 -11.70 5.00
N ARG A 340 -27.21 -12.09 3.75
CA ARG A 340 -26.58 -11.53 2.53
C ARG A 340 -26.83 -10.03 2.38
N LEU A 341 -28.05 -9.56 2.68
CA LEU A 341 -28.41 -8.15 2.66
C LEU A 341 -27.63 -7.34 3.70
N SER A 342 -27.58 -7.80 4.96
CA SER A 342 -26.76 -7.23 6.03
C SER A 342 -25.31 -7.06 5.56
N GLY A 343 -24.71 -8.12 5.00
CA GLY A 343 -23.34 -8.08 4.50
C GLY A 343 -23.10 -7.04 3.39
N ILE A 344 -24.06 -6.81 2.49
CA ILE A 344 -23.94 -5.86 1.38
C ILE A 344 -24.16 -4.41 1.85
N ILE A 345 -25.11 -4.18 2.76
CA ILE A 345 -25.36 -2.88 3.41
C ILE A 345 -24.16 -2.49 4.29
N SER A 346 -23.57 -3.44 5.02
CA SER A 346 -22.31 -3.28 5.73
C SER A 346 -21.12 -2.98 4.81
N LYS A 347 -20.93 -3.70 3.70
CA LYS A 347 -19.88 -3.38 2.69
C LYS A 347 -20.00 -1.95 2.14
N ARG A 348 -21.20 -1.37 2.10
CA ARG A 348 -21.47 0.02 1.69
C ARG A 348 -21.41 1.05 2.82
N ARG A 349 -21.11 0.62 4.06
CA ARG A 349 -21.12 1.44 5.29
C ARG A 349 -22.47 2.13 5.57
N LEU A 350 -23.56 1.43 5.29
CA LEU A 350 -24.92 1.95 5.47
C LEU A 350 -25.58 1.49 6.78
N MET A 351 -24.95 0.57 7.53
CA MET A 351 -25.46 0.07 8.81
C MET A 351 -25.42 1.17 9.90
N ASN A 352 -26.58 1.68 10.30
CA ASN A 352 -26.80 2.69 11.34
C ASN A 352 -28.02 2.34 12.22
N SER A 353 -28.35 3.15 13.22
CA SER A 353 -29.45 2.90 14.17
C SER A 353 -30.82 2.61 13.52
N ASN A 354 -31.14 3.27 12.41
CA ASN A 354 -32.41 3.05 11.70
C ASN A 354 -32.37 1.74 10.92
N THR A 355 -31.32 1.53 10.12
CA THR A 355 -31.21 0.33 9.29
C THR A 355 -30.98 -0.94 10.11
N LEU A 356 -30.45 -0.83 11.33
CA LEU A 356 -30.30 -1.98 12.24
C LEU A 356 -31.65 -2.64 12.51
N ASN A 357 -32.72 -1.85 12.65
CA ASN A 357 -34.06 -2.35 12.96
C ASN A 357 -34.56 -3.34 11.89
N LEU A 358 -34.17 -3.17 10.62
CA LEU A 358 -34.49 -4.10 9.51
C LEU A 358 -33.93 -5.52 9.71
N PHE A 359 -32.95 -5.68 10.59
CA PHE A 359 -32.27 -6.94 10.89
C PHE A 359 -32.60 -7.48 12.28
N LEU A 360 -33.37 -6.75 13.10
CA LEU A 360 -33.83 -7.21 14.41
C LEU A 360 -35.19 -7.87 14.28
N ARG A 361 -35.24 -9.19 14.48
CA ARG A 361 -36.48 -9.97 14.48
C ARG A 361 -36.75 -10.51 15.90
N ALA A 362 -38.00 -10.40 16.34
CA ALA A 362 -38.44 -11.00 17.60
C ALA A 362 -38.24 -12.52 17.55
N GLY A 363 -37.70 -13.11 18.62
CA GLY A 363 -37.41 -14.55 18.67
C GLY A 363 -36.17 -15.02 17.89
N ALA A 364 -35.44 -14.12 17.21
CA ALA A 364 -34.24 -14.50 16.46
C ALA A 364 -33.16 -15.12 17.37
N GLU A 365 -32.70 -16.33 17.03
CA GLU A 365 -31.58 -16.98 17.72
C GLU A 365 -30.21 -16.48 17.22
N THR A 366 -30.16 -15.84 16.05
CA THR A 366 -28.93 -15.36 15.40
C THR A 366 -29.04 -13.87 15.06
N VAL A 367 -28.04 -13.08 15.44
CA VAL A 367 -27.91 -11.67 15.06
C VAL A 367 -26.51 -11.41 14.49
N ASN A 368 -26.45 -11.00 13.22
CA ASN A 368 -25.21 -10.75 12.47
C ASN A 368 -25.08 -9.28 12.07
N ILE A 369 -24.29 -8.52 12.82
CA ILE A 369 -23.90 -7.14 12.51
C ILE A 369 -22.56 -7.16 11.80
N HIS A 370 -22.57 -7.03 10.47
CA HIS A 370 -21.37 -7.17 9.63
C HIS A 370 -20.51 -5.89 9.51
N GLU A 371 -20.96 -4.77 10.06
CA GLU A 371 -20.24 -3.49 10.21
C GLU A 371 -20.97 -2.72 11.32
N GLY A 372 -20.26 -2.32 12.36
CA GLY A 372 -20.82 -1.76 13.60
C GLY A 372 -20.32 -0.35 13.94
N ALA A 373 -19.45 0.25 13.11
CA ALA A 373 -18.75 1.48 13.46
C ALA A 373 -19.65 2.73 13.60
N LEU A 374 -20.85 2.71 13.00
CA LEU A 374 -21.85 3.79 13.09
C LEU A 374 -22.98 3.50 14.11
N LEU A 375 -22.95 2.34 14.79
CA LEU A 375 -23.92 2.01 15.84
C LEU A 375 -23.50 2.59 17.18
N THR A 376 -24.47 2.97 18.01
CA THR A 376 -24.28 3.49 19.36
C THR A 376 -24.36 2.37 20.42
N PRO A 377 -23.94 2.61 21.67
CA PRO A 377 -24.13 1.64 22.76
C PRO A 377 -25.59 1.23 22.96
N ASP A 378 -26.52 2.19 22.78
CA ASP A 378 -27.96 1.96 22.93
C ASP A 378 -28.54 1.08 21.80
N ASP A 379 -27.93 1.11 20.60
CA ASP A 379 -28.30 0.21 19.51
C ASP A 379 -27.93 -1.25 19.81
N TYR A 380 -26.77 -1.49 20.43
CA TYR A 380 -26.39 -2.83 20.88
C TYR A 380 -27.24 -3.32 22.06
N ILE A 381 -27.62 -2.42 22.97
CA ILE A 381 -28.57 -2.72 24.05
C ILE A 381 -29.94 -3.12 23.45
N ARG A 382 -30.41 -2.41 22.41
CA ARG A 382 -31.64 -2.71 21.68
C ARG A 382 -31.67 -4.12 21.10
N VAL A 383 -30.52 -4.66 20.64
CA VAL A 383 -30.42 -6.06 20.17
C VAL A 383 -30.93 -7.04 21.22
N PHE A 384 -30.48 -6.91 22.47
CA PHE A 384 -30.85 -7.82 23.55
C PHE A 384 -32.28 -7.61 24.05
N GLN A 385 -32.83 -6.40 23.87
CA GLN A 385 -34.23 -6.08 24.19
C GLN A 385 -35.21 -6.66 23.16
N TYR A 386 -34.88 -6.60 21.85
CA TYR A 386 -35.72 -7.13 20.78
C TYR A 386 -35.54 -8.64 20.55
N SER A 387 -34.34 -9.17 20.80
CA SER A 387 -33.98 -10.57 20.58
C SER A 387 -33.40 -11.20 21.86
N PRO A 388 -34.18 -11.30 22.96
CA PRO A 388 -33.72 -11.89 24.23
C PRO A 388 -33.41 -13.39 24.15
N THR A 389 -33.81 -14.05 23.06
CA THR A 389 -33.54 -15.46 22.73
C THR A 389 -32.24 -15.66 21.94
N VAL A 390 -31.44 -14.62 21.69
CA VAL A 390 -30.22 -14.72 20.88
C VAL A 390 -29.21 -15.69 21.49
N LYS A 391 -28.71 -16.62 20.67
CA LYS A 391 -27.66 -17.60 20.97
C LYS A 391 -26.38 -17.30 20.19
N ASN A 392 -26.52 -16.84 18.94
CA ASN A 392 -25.42 -16.58 18.03
C ASN A 392 -25.31 -15.08 17.77
N LEU A 393 -24.31 -14.43 18.37
CA LEU A 393 -24.05 -13.01 18.19
C LEU A 393 -22.72 -12.80 17.45
N LEU A 394 -22.80 -12.14 16.30
CA LEU A 394 -21.65 -11.66 15.54
C LEU A 394 -21.71 -10.15 15.41
N ILE A 395 -20.64 -9.48 15.86
CA ILE A 395 -20.46 -8.03 15.74
C ILE A 395 -19.09 -7.77 15.14
N LYS A 396 -19.08 -7.24 13.92
CA LYS A 396 -17.90 -6.66 13.28
C LYS A 396 -17.82 -5.17 13.55
N ASP A 397 -16.60 -4.66 13.69
CA ASP A 397 -16.29 -3.25 13.87
C ASP A 397 -17.11 -2.59 15.01
N GLY A 398 -17.30 -3.34 16.10
CA GLY A 398 -18.12 -3.02 17.26
C GLY A 398 -17.50 -2.01 18.21
N VAL A 399 -16.94 -0.90 17.69
CA VAL A 399 -16.15 0.08 18.48
C VAL A 399 -16.97 0.74 19.60
N GLN A 400 -18.29 0.82 19.47
CA GLN A 400 -19.19 1.31 20.53
C GLN A 400 -19.79 0.20 21.41
N PHE A 401 -19.38 -1.05 21.24
CA PHE A 401 -19.66 -2.12 22.20
C PHE A 401 -18.66 -2.00 23.36
N LYS A 402 -19.05 -1.27 24.41
CA LYS A 402 -18.23 -0.92 25.58
C LYS A 402 -18.74 -1.62 26.83
N ASN A 403 -18.06 -1.44 27.96
CA ASN A 403 -18.52 -1.84 29.31
C ASN A 403 -20.04 -1.71 29.50
N ARG A 404 -20.65 -0.53 29.28
CA ARG A 404 -22.12 -0.32 29.42
C ARG A 404 -22.99 -1.35 28.67
N VAL A 405 -22.56 -1.79 27.49
CA VAL A 405 -23.26 -2.81 26.70
C VAL A 405 -23.00 -4.21 27.26
N MET A 406 -21.77 -4.47 27.71
CA MET A 406 -21.38 -5.71 28.34
C MET A 406 -22.07 -5.93 29.70
N ASP A 407 -22.17 -4.87 30.52
CA ASP A 407 -22.89 -4.83 31.78
C ASP A 407 -24.39 -5.09 31.54
N HIS A 408 -25.00 -4.49 30.51
CA HIS A 408 -26.38 -4.80 30.13
C HIS A 408 -26.55 -6.26 29.69
N LEU A 409 -25.63 -6.79 28.87
CA LEU A 409 -25.64 -8.21 28.48
C LEU A 409 -25.56 -9.11 29.72
N LEU A 410 -24.68 -8.80 30.68
CA LEU A 410 -24.55 -9.50 31.96
C LEU A 410 -25.89 -9.58 32.69
N ASP A 411 -26.59 -8.46 32.85
CA ASP A 411 -27.89 -8.37 33.54
C ASP A 411 -29.04 -9.13 32.82
N THR A 412 -28.93 -9.36 31.50
CA THR A 412 -29.97 -10.10 30.76
C THR A 412 -29.96 -11.62 31.04
N LYS A 413 -31.05 -12.30 30.67
CA LYS A 413 -31.13 -13.78 30.66
C LYS A 413 -30.60 -14.42 29.37
N VAL A 414 -29.98 -13.64 28.48
CA VAL A 414 -29.37 -14.12 27.23
C VAL A 414 -28.27 -15.15 27.54
N LYS A 415 -28.28 -16.26 26.79
CA LYS A 415 -27.34 -17.37 26.86
C LYS A 415 -26.69 -17.56 25.50
N LEU A 416 -25.51 -16.97 25.31
CA LEU A 416 -24.79 -17.07 24.04
C LEU A 416 -24.10 -18.43 23.90
N GLU A 417 -24.39 -19.11 22.80
CA GLU A 417 -23.71 -20.32 22.35
C GLU A 417 -22.54 -19.99 21.40
N SER A 418 -22.64 -18.87 20.67
CA SER A 418 -21.57 -18.30 19.85
C SER A 418 -21.47 -16.81 20.05
N PHE A 419 -20.32 -16.34 20.55
CA PHE A 419 -20.00 -14.91 20.64
C PHE A 419 -18.79 -14.58 19.78
N SER A 420 -18.97 -13.68 18.81
CA SER A 420 -17.93 -13.25 17.88
C SER A 420 -17.89 -11.73 17.83
N ILE A 421 -16.84 -11.11 18.37
CA ILE A 421 -16.72 -9.66 18.48
C ILE A 421 -15.38 -9.14 17.94
N HIS A 422 -15.43 -8.01 17.24
CA HIS A 422 -14.27 -7.39 16.58
C HIS A 422 -14.21 -5.89 16.86
N GLY A 423 -13.05 -5.39 17.27
CA GLY A 423 -12.81 -3.95 17.46
C GLY A 423 -13.39 -3.36 18.75
N ALA A 424 -13.90 -4.21 19.66
CA ALA A 424 -14.50 -3.80 20.93
C ALA A 424 -13.44 -3.50 22.00
N ASN A 425 -12.54 -2.57 21.69
CA ASN A 425 -11.39 -2.12 22.49
C ASN A 425 -11.75 -1.45 23.84
N LEU A 426 -13.03 -1.39 24.19
CA LEU A 426 -13.58 -0.65 25.34
C LEU A 426 -14.43 -1.55 26.26
N ILE A 427 -14.21 -2.86 26.19
CA ILE A 427 -14.60 -3.85 27.21
C ILE A 427 -13.34 -4.16 28.01
N ASP A 428 -13.33 -3.83 29.30
CA ASP A 428 -12.20 -4.12 30.17
C ASP A 428 -12.14 -5.58 30.63
N ASP A 429 -11.02 -5.95 31.25
CA ASP A 429 -10.75 -7.32 31.70
C ASP A 429 -11.68 -7.75 32.86
N GLU A 430 -12.21 -6.82 33.67
CA GLU A 430 -13.21 -7.11 34.71
C GLU A 430 -14.51 -7.60 34.07
N ARG A 431 -15.02 -6.90 33.04
CA ARG A 431 -16.25 -7.29 32.33
C ARG A 431 -16.04 -8.57 31.53
N TRP A 432 -14.86 -8.78 30.95
CA TRP A 432 -14.52 -10.06 30.31
C TRP A 432 -14.52 -11.22 31.31
N ASN A 433 -13.85 -11.07 32.46
CA ASN A 433 -13.80 -12.10 33.50
C ASN A 433 -15.20 -12.43 34.03
N ARG A 434 -16.01 -11.40 34.31
CA ARG A 434 -17.41 -11.58 34.72
C ARG A 434 -18.23 -12.31 33.65
N PHE A 435 -18.11 -11.94 32.38
CA PHE A 435 -18.84 -12.63 31.29
C PHE A 435 -18.46 -14.10 31.15
N LEU A 436 -17.17 -14.41 31.15
CA LEU A 436 -16.72 -15.80 31.05
C LEU A 436 -17.18 -16.61 32.27
N THR A 437 -17.16 -16.02 33.47
CA THR A 437 -17.63 -16.68 34.70
C THR A 437 -19.15 -16.85 34.77
N GLU A 438 -19.91 -15.80 34.51
CA GLU A 438 -21.38 -15.77 34.69
C GLU A 438 -22.14 -16.39 33.49
N LYS A 439 -21.55 -16.40 32.28
CA LYS A 439 -22.22 -16.82 31.03
C LYS A 439 -21.44 -17.80 30.17
N GLY A 440 -20.16 -18.06 30.44
CA GLY A 440 -19.30 -18.92 29.61
C GLY A 440 -19.74 -20.39 29.51
N PHE A 441 -20.52 -20.89 30.47
CA PHE A 441 -20.93 -22.31 30.53
C PHE A 441 -21.65 -22.81 29.26
N HIS A 442 -22.43 -21.95 28.59
CA HIS A 442 -23.17 -22.30 27.37
C HIS A 442 -22.37 -22.10 26.07
N LEU A 443 -21.12 -21.62 26.15
CA LEU A 443 -20.39 -21.09 25.02
C LEU A 443 -19.65 -22.17 24.24
N HIS A 444 -20.18 -22.53 23.06
CA HIS A 444 -19.56 -23.46 22.12
C HIS A 444 -18.54 -22.79 21.20
N THR A 445 -18.67 -21.47 20.98
CA THR A 445 -17.83 -20.69 20.08
C THR A 445 -17.51 -19.32 20.68
N LEU A 446 -16.22 -19.01 20.82
CA LEU A 446 -15.72 -17.69 21.16
C LEU A 446 -14.77 -17.19 20.06
N ARG A 447 -14.99 -15.96 19.60
CA ARG A 447 -14.09 -15.28 18.67
C ARG A 447 -13.87 -13.84 19.11
N VAL A 448 -12.64 -13.51 19.50
CA VAL A 448 -12.24 -12.16 19.92
C VAL A 448 -11.21 -11.66 18.93
N TYR A 449 -11.47 -10.49 18.35
CA TYR A 449 -10.61 -9.86 17.35
C TYR A 449 -10.35 -8.40 17.71
N TRP A 450 -9.10 -7.95 17.63
CA TRP A 450 -8.70 -6.55 17.76
C TRP A 450 -9.33 -5.87 19.01
N THR A 451 -9.10 -6.47 20.18
CA THR A 451 -9.39 -5.83 21.48
C THR A 451 -8.12 -5.28 22.14
N ASP A 452 -6.98 -5.32 21.43
CA ASP A 452 -5.67 -4.70 21.69
C ASP A 452 -5.22 -4.63 23.17
N GLY A 453 -5.80 -3.73 23.97
CA GLY A 453 -5.50 -3.56 25.39
C GLY A 453 -6.19 -4.52 26.37
N HIS A 454 -7.11 -5.36 25.90
CA HIS A 454 -7.95 -6.26 26.73
C HIS A 454 -8.09 -7.67 26.15
N PHE A 455 -8.50 -8.60 27.01
CA PHE A 455 -8.58 -10.05 26.74
C PHE A 455 -7.20 -10.65 26.42
N GLY A 456 -6.57 -11.18 27.47
CA GLY A 456 -5.20 -11.73 27.50
C GLY A 456 -5.10 -13.08 28.20
N ASP A 457 -3.90 -13.38 28.69
CA ASP A 457 -3.55 -14.69 29.29
C ASP A 457 -4.49 -15.15 30.42
N GLU A 458 -4.90 -14.21 31.29
CA GLU A 458 -5.87 -14.45 32.37
C GLU A 458 -7.22 -14.93 31.84
N GLN A 459 -7.75 -14.27 30.80
CA GLN A 459 -9.02 -14.64 30.20
C GLN A 459 -8.92 -16.00 29.49
N LEU A 460 -7.77 -16.32 28.87
CA LEU A 460 -7.52 -17.64 28.29
C LEU A 460 -7.43 -18.74 29.36
N GLU A 461 -6.83 -18.46 30.53
CA GLU A 461 -6.86 -19.38 31.67
C GLU A 461 -8.28 -19.65 32.18
N LEU A 462 -9.11 -18.60 32.20
CA LEU A 462 -10.48 -18.66 32.67
C LEU A 462 -11.39 -19.48 31.74
N LEU A 463 -11.13 -19.51 30.41
CA LEU A 463 -11.86 -20.38 29.47
C LEU A 463 -11.83 -21.85 29.90
N GLY A 464 -10.65 -22.35 30.28
CA GLY A 464 -10.49 -23.74 30.74
C GLY A 464 -11.24 -24.06 32.05
N LYS A 465 -11.65 -23.05 32.81
CA LYS A 465 -12.40 -23.19 34.07
C LYS A 465 -13.92 -23.01 33.89
N THR A 466 -14.34 -22.22 32.89
CA THR A 466 -15.73 -21.71 32.79
C THR A 466 -16.47 -22.12 31.51
N CYS A 467 -15.75 -22.53 30.46
CA CYS A 467 -16.31 -22.84 29.14
C CYS A 467 -16.05 -24.31 28.75
N PRO A 468 -16.61 -25.30 29.48
CA PRO A 468 -16.25 -26.73 29.34
C PRO A 468 -16.69 -27.39 28.03
N ASP A 469 -17.56 -26.73 27.24
CA ASP A 469 -18.07 -27.19 25.95
C ASP A 469 -17.58 -26.34 24.76
N LEU A 470 -16.51 -25.54 24.96
CA LEU A 470 -15.94 -24.69 23.93
C LEU A 470 -15.26 -25.50 22.82
N LYS A 471 -15.88 -25.52 21.63
CA LYS A 471 -15.39 -26.25 20.44
C LYS A 471 -14.63 -25.36 19.46
N VAL A 472 -14.87 -24.05 19.47
CA VAL A 472 -14.25 -23.11 18.55
C VAL A 472 -13.71 -21.91 19.30
N LEU A 473 -12.39 -21.71 19.24
CA LEU A 473 -11.73 -20.52 19.77
C LEU A 473 -10.98 -19.80 18.64
N LYS A 474 -11.21 -18.49 18.51
CA LYS A 474 -10.40 -17.61 17.66
C LYS A 474 -9.95 -16.38 18.43
N VAL A 475 -8.66 -16.09 18.41
CA VAL A 475 -8.04 -14.96 19.10
C VAL A 475 -7.07 -14.29 18.14
N SER A 476 -7.21 -12.98 17.92
CA SER A 476 -6.52 -12.30 16.83
C SER A 476 -6.31 -10.82 17.15
N HIS A 477 -5.05 -10.37 17.12
CA HIS A 477 -4.65 -9.02 17.52
C HIS A 477 -5.12 -8.65 18.94
N ASN A 478 -4.84 -9.55 19.88
CA ASN A 478 -4.98 -9.38 21.32
C ASN A 478 -3.59 -9.19 21.92
N GLN A 479 -3.18 -7.96 22.27
CA GLN A 479 -1.77 -7.69 22.65
C GLN A 479 -1.41 -8.20 24.05
N LYS A 480 -2.41 -8.50 24.89
CA LYS A 480 -2.23 -9.12 26.22
C LYS A 480 -2.16 -10.66 26.18
N VAL A 481 -2.20 -11.29 25.00
CA VAL A 481 -1.99 -12.74 24.85
C VAL A 481 -0.53 -13.02 24.56
N THR A 482 0.06 -13.93 25.34
CA THR A 482 1.45 -14.38 25.24
C THR A 482 1.51 -15.91 25.19
N GLY A 483 2.72 -16.48 25.20
CA GLY A 483 2.89 -17.93 25.30
C GLY A 483 2.23 -18.55 26.54
N ALA A 484 2.14 -17.83 27.66
CA ALA A 484 1.52 -18.35 28.88
C ALA A 484 0.00 -18.57 28.72
N GLY A 485 -0.71 -17.63 28.09
CA GLY A 485 -2.13 -17.79 27.79
C GLY A 485 -2.42 -18.85 26.73
N ILE A 486 -1.50 -19.03 25.76
CA ILE A 486 -1.61 -20.11 24.78
C ILE A 486 -1.48 -21.47 25.46
N ALA A 487 -0.49 -21.65 26.34
CA ALA A 487 -0.32 -22.89 27.11
C ALA A 487 -1.61 -23.28 27.84
N HIS A 488 -2.31 -22.32 28.47
CA HIS A 488 -3.58 -22.59 29.15
C HIS A 488 -4.71 -23.17 28.27
N LEU A 489 -4.62 -23.06 26.94
CA LEU A 489 -5.57 -23.67 26.01
C LEU A 489 -5.48 -25.21 26.00
N SER A 490 -4.40 -25.80 26.55
CA SER A 490 -4.27 -27.25 26.74
C SER A 490 -5.41 -27.84 27.60
N LYS A 491 -6.02 -27.01 28.46
CA LYS A 491 -7.19 -27.36 29.29
C LYS A 491 -8.49 -27.53 28.49
N LEU A 492 -8.56 -27.04 27.24
CA LEU A 492 -9.78 -27.07 26.40
C LEU A 492 -9.91 -28.38 25.61
N THR A 493 -10.11 -29.50 26.31
CA THR A 493 -10.07 -30.85 25.73
C THR A 493 -11.10 -31.13 24.62
N LYS A 494 -12.20 -30.38 24.56
CA LYS A 494 -13.25 -30.48 23.51
C LYS A 494 -13.03 -29.57 22.31
N LEU A 495 -11.89 -28.87 22.24
CA LEU A 495 -11.62 -27.91 21.16
C LEU A 495 -11.48 -28.64 19.80
N GLU A 496 -12.30 -28.24 18.83
CA GLU A 496 -12.25 -28.75 17.45
C GLU A 496 -11.59 -27.77 16.48
N ARG A 497 -11.60 -26.47 16.81
CA ARG A 497 -11.12 -25.40 15.92
C ARG A 497 -10.39 -24.32 16.70
N LEU A 498 -9.10 -24.20 16.45
CA LEU A 498 -8.25 -23.14 16.99
C LEU A 498 -7.77 -22.22 15.87
N THR A 499 -7.83 -20.91 16.08
CA THR A 499 -7.19 -19.91 15.20
C THR A 499 -6.54 -18.83 16.05
N LEU A 500 -5.22 -18.66 15.92
CA LEU A 500 -4.44 -17.70 16.68
C LEU A 500 -3.67 -16.77 15.72
N ASN A 501 -3.81 -15.46 15.92
CA ASN A 501 -3.00 -14.43 15.27
C ASN A 501 -2.50 -13.48 16.37
N ILE A 502 -1.35 -13.79 16.96
CA ILE A 502 -0.86 -13.11 18.16
C ILE A 502 0.06 -11.96 17.79
N TYR A 503 -0.23 -10.77 18.32
CA TYR A 503 0.40 -9.54 17.87
C TYR A 503 1.93 -9.56 18.04
N GLY A 504 2.64 -9.29 16.95
CA GLY A 504 4.09 -9.14 16.94
C GLY A 504 4.89 -10.45 16.91
N GLY A 505 4.25 -11.62 16.74
CA GLY A 505 4.94 -12.87 16.39
C GLY A 505 5.88 -13.45 17.46
N LYS A 506 5.88 -12.90 18.69
CA LYS A 506 6.87 -13.20 19.75
C LYS A 506 6.71 -14.55 20.45
N THR A 507 5.75 -15.36 20.04
CA THR A 507 5.47 -16.67 20.62
C THR A 507 6.40 -17.72 20.02
N LYS A 508 7.05 -18.49 20.88
CA LYS A 508 7.83 -19.67 20.51
C LYS A 508 6.94 -20.92 20.34
N SER A 509 7.54 -22.05 19.97
CA SER A 509 6.88 -23.34 19.74
C SER A 509 6.27 -24.02 20.97
N GLU A 510 6.92 -23.94 22.14
CA GLU A 510 6.61 -24.80 23.29
C GLU A 510 5.12 -24.72 23.73
N PRO A 511 4.48 -23.53 23.81
CA PRO A 511 3.06 -23.43 24.13
C PRO A 511 2.12 -24.03 23.07
N TYR A 512 2.50 -24.00 21.79
CA TYR A 512 1.70 -24.62 20.74
C TYR A 512 1.80 -26.15 20.80
N VAL A 513 3.00 -26.68 21.08
CA VAL A 513 3.24 -28.11 21.29
C VAL A 513 2.44 -28.63 22.50
N GLU A 514 2.40 -27.90 23.62
CA GLU A 514 1.56 -28.28 24.78
C GLU A 514 0.08 -28.41 24.39
N VAL A 515 -0.46 -27.44 23.65
CA VAL A 515 -1.85 -27.45 23.19
C VAL A 515 -2.12 -28.58 22.21
N LEU A 516 -1.19 -28.85 21.28
CA LEU A 516 -1.31 -29.94 20.29
C LEU A 516 -1.28 -31.32 20.97
N ASN A 517 -0.38 -31.53 21.93
CA ASN A 517 -0.31 -32.76 22.71
C ASN A 517 -1.60 -33.01 23.53
N ALA A 518 -2.23 -31.95 24.05
CA ALA A 518 -3.44 -32.07 24.87
C ALA A 518 -4.75 -32.15 24.06
N THR A 519 -4.81 -31.54 22.87
CA THR A 519 -6.08 -31.34 22.13
C THR A 519 -6.09 -31.88 20.69
N GLY A 520 -4.93 -32.27 20.14
CA GLY A 520 -4.73 -32.60 18.72
C GLY A 520 -5.70 -33.64 18.15
N LEU A 521 -6.03 -34.68 18.92
CA LEU A 521 -6.93 -35.77 18.50
C LEU A 521 -8.36 -35.28 18.16
N ASN A 522 -8.77 -34.13 18.67
CA ASN A 522 -10.08 -33.52 18.42
C ASN A 522 -10.04 -32.37 17.39
N LEU A 523 -8.85 -31.84 17.07
CA LEU A 523 -8.71 -30.71 16.16
C LEU A 523 -9.07 -31.09 14.73
N LYS A 524 -10.06 -30.37 14.18
CA LYS A 524 -10.48 -30.37 12.77
C LYS A 524 -9.93 -29.19 12.00
N CYS A 525 -9.53 -28.12 12.71
CA CYS A 525 -8.99 -26.90 12.15
C CYS A 525 -7.93 -26.31 13.08
N PHE A 526 -6.67 -26.27 12.64
CA PHE A 526 -5.58 -25.59 13.33
C PHE A 526 -5.05 -24.48 12.42
N CYS A 527 -4.98 -23.25 12.93
CA CYS A 527 -4.58 -22.09 12.16
C CYS A 527 -3.72 -21.15 13.00
N LEU A 528 -2.46 -21.00 12.61
CA LEU A 528 -1.53 -20.04 13.17
C LEU A 528 -1.22 -18.97 12.11
N ASP A 529 -1.61 -17.73 12.39
CA ASP A 529 -1.47 -16.60 11.48
C ASP A 529 -0.32 -15.69 11.93
N THR A 530 0.60 -15.36 11.01
CA THR A 530 1.76 -14.47 11.27
C THR A 530 2.68 -14.95 12.40
N VAL A 531 3.10 -16.22 12.35
CA VAL A 531 3.94 -16.87 13.37
C VAL A 531 5.41 -16.96 12.94
N ASN A 532 6.14 -15.86 13.11
CA ASN A 532 7.50 -15.70 12.58
C ASN A 532 8.57 -16.63 13.19
N HIS A 533 8.33 -17.22 14.37
CA HIS A 533 9.37 -17.83 15.22
C HIS A 533 9.03 -19.22 15.79
N ILE A 534 8.10 -19.95 15.17
CA ILE A 534 7.88 -21.38 15.49
C ILE A 534 8.75 -22.27 14.59
N ASP A 535 9.23 -23.37 15.15
CA ASP A 535 10.10 -24.37 14.52
C ASP A 535 9.38 -25.72 14.33
N ASP A 536 10.11 -26.69 13.76
CA ASP A 536 9.56 -27.96 13.27
C ASP A 536 8.95 -28.83 14.38
N ASP A 537 9.22 -28.57 15.66
CA ASP A 537 8.54 -29.22 16.79
C ASP A 537 7.02 -29.04 16.73
N VAL A 538 6.53 -27.91 16.20
CA VAL A 538 5.10 -27.70 15.98
C VAL A 538 4.57 -28.58 14.85
N LEU A 539 5.34 -28.81 13.78
CA LEU A 539 4.95 -29.71 12.69
C LEU A 539 4.97 -31.17 13.16
N GLN A 540 5.97 -31.56 13.96
CA GLN A 540 6.06 -32.87 14.58
C GLN A 540 4.89 -33.12 15.55
N ALA A 541 4.56 -32.15 16.41
CA ALA A 541 3.40 -32.26 17.30
C ALA A 541 2.06 -32.32 16.55
N ILE A 542 1.94 -31.68 15.38
CA ILE A 542 0.78 -31.89 14.48
C ILE A 542 0.80 -33.31 13.91
N HIS A 543 1.95 -33.79 13.41
CA HIS A 543 2.08 -35.13 12.85
C HIS A 543 1.60 -36.21 13.84
N ASP A 544 2.10 -36.15 15.07
CA ASP A 544 1.91 -37.21 16.06
C ASP A 544 0.52 -37.20 16.71
N ASN A 545 -0.06 -36.00 16.94
CA ASN A 545 -1.29 -35.85 17.72
C ASN A 545 -2.54 -35.55 16.88
N CYS A 546 -2.42 -35.02 15.66
CA CYS A 546 -3.58 -34.61 14.87
C CYS A 546 -3.96 -35.67 13.81
N GLN A 547 -5.14 -36.27 13.97
CA GLN A 547 -5.65 -37.33 13.07
C GLN A 547 -6.99 -36.98 12.39
N ARG A 548 -7.56 -35.81 12.71
CA ARG A 548 -8.87 -35.34 12.22
C ARG A 548 -8.84 -33.95 11.59
N LEU A 549 -7.65 -33.38 11.36
CA LEU A 549 -7.52 -32.09 10.69
C LEU A 549 -8.10 -32.18 9.29
N THR A 550 -8.86 -31.16 8.93
CA THR A 550 -9.42 -30.93 7.57
C THR A 550 -8.90 -29.63 6.98
N LYS A 551 -8.43 -28.74 7.85
CA LYS A 551 -7.90 -27.42 7.55
C LYS A 551 -6.67 -27.14 8.41
N LEU A 552 -5.55 -26.86 7.75
CA LEU A 552 -4.31 -26.43 8.37
C LEU A 552 -3.91 -25.06 7.80
N ARG A 553 -3.45 -24.15 8.67
CA ARG A 553 -2.79 -22.90 8.27
C ARG A 553 -1.62 -22.63 9.19
N ILE A 554 -0.48 -22.27 8.60
CA ILE A 554 0.66 -21.68 9.29
C ILE A 554 1.22 -20.61 8.35
N THR A 555 1.19 -19.32 8.70
CA THR A 555 1.59 -18.23 7.77
C THR A 555 2.66 -17.29 8.34
N ASP A 556 3.39 -16.65 7.43
CA ASP A 556 4.48 -15.69 7.72
C ASP A 556 5.56 -16.27 8.65
N ASN A 557 5.92 -17.54 8.47
CA ASN A 557 6.96 -18.21 9.23
C ASN A 557 8.32 -18.19 8.52
N HIS A 558 9.40 -18.05 9.29
CA HIS A 558 10.77 -17.91 8.78
C HIS A 558 11.78 -18.84 9.48
N VAL A 559 11.31 -19.96 10.06
CA VAL A 559 12.11 -20.90 10.87
C VAL A 559 11.82 -22.36 10.53
N LEU A 560 10.55 -22.73 10.28
CA LEU A 560 10.15 -24.05 9.79
C LEU A 560 10.95 -24.45 8.55
N THR A 561 11.29 -25.73 8.40
CA THR A 561 12.09 -26.23 7.28
C THR A 561 11.26 -27.05 6.27
N ASP A 562 11.75 -27.15 5.04
CA ASP A 562 11.18 -28.02 4.01
C ASP A 562 11.21 -29.50 4.42
N GLN A 563 12.20 -29.90 5.25
CA GLN A 563 12.25 -31.23 5.84
C GLN A 563 11.16 -31.42 6.91
N GLY A 564 10.90 -30.41 7.75
CA GLY A 564 9.78 -30.41 8.69
C GLY A 564 8.42 -30.53 7.98
N PHE A 565 8.22 -29.80 6.88
CA PHE A 565 7.04 -29.96 6.02
C PHE A 565 6.98 -31.34 5.35
N ALA A 566 8.10 -31.88 4.88
CA ALA A 566 8.15 -33.23 4.30
C ALA A 566 7.79 -34.31 5.33
N ASN A 567 8.32 -34.21 6.55
CA ASN A 567 8.03 -35.11 7.66
C ASN A 567 6.53 -35.05 8.03
N LEU A 568 5.94 -33.86 8.14
CA LEU A 568 4.51 -33.68 8.45
C LEU A 568 3.57 -34.42 7.48
N PHE A 569 3.93 -34.55 6.21
CA PHE A 569 3.06 -35.18 5.20
C PHE A 569 3.48 -36.60 4.78
N THR A 570 4.60 -37.11 5.29
CA THR A 570 5.06 -38.47 5.01
C THR A 570 4.48 -39.43 6.04
N ASP A 571 3.74 -40.45 5.60
CA ASP A 571 3.10 -41.48 6.43
C ASP A 571 2.19 -40.96 7.57
N TRP A 572 1.74 -39.70 7.47
CA TRP A 572 0.90 -39.05 8.46
C TRP A 572 -0.47 -39.75 8.59
N PRO A 573 -0.88 -40.23 9.78
CA PRO A 573 -2.17 -40.92 9.98
C PRO A 573 -3.42 -40.04 9.83
N ASN A 574 -3.29 -38.74 9.54
CA ASN A 574 -4.41 -37.84 9.36
C ASN A 574 -5.09 -38.04 8.00
N TYR A 575 -6.42 -37.90 7.94
CA TYR A 575 -7.12 -37.92 6.65
C TYR A 575 -6.62 -36.81 5.70
N PRO A 576 -6.59 -37.04 4.37
CA PRO A 576 -6.20 -36.03 3.38
C PRO A 576 -6.90 -34.68 3.59
N LEU A 577 -6.11 -33.58 3.62
CA LEU A 577 -6.62 -32.25 3.96
C LEU A 577 -7.48 -31.66 2.82
N THR A 578 -8.36 -30.72 3.19
CA THR A 578 -9.23 -29.98 2.24
C THR A 578 -8.84 -28.51 2.08
N HIS A 579 -8.13 -27.93 3.05
CA HIS A 579 -7.69 -26.55 3.05
C HIS A 579 -6.28 -26.46 3.64
N ILE A 580 -5.31 -26.05 2.83
CA ILE A 580 -3.94 -25.74 3.27
C ILE A 580 -3.60 -24.29 2.92
N ASP A 581 -2.89 -23.63 3.83
CA ASP A 581 -2.50 -22.23 3.70
C ASP A 581 -1.15 -22.06 4.42
N PHE A 582 -0.08 -22.06 3.64
CA PHE A 582 1.30 -21.94 4.09
C PHE A 582 1.98 -20.68 3.53
N ASN A 583 1.21 -19.63 3.26
CA ASN A 583 1.76 -18.44 2.63
C ASN A 583 2.86 -17.79 3.48
N LYS A 584 3.90 -17.35 2.77
CA LYS A 584 5.12 -16.77 3.34
C LYS A 584 5.85 -17.64 4.37
N CYS A 585 5.63 -18.96 4.39
CA CYS A 585 6.56 -19.91 5.00
C CYS A 585 7.80 -19.99 4.10
N ARG A 586 8.80 -19.13 4.38
CA ARG A 586 9.98 -18.90 3.54
C ARG A 586 11.14 -18.32 4.34
N VAL A 587 12.36 -18.54 3.86
CA VAL A 587 13.52 -17.74 4.26
C VAL A 587 13.29 -16.24 3.98
N VAL A 588 13.65 -15.39 4.95
CA VAL A 588 13.66 -13.92 4.82
C VAL A 588 15.10 -13.43 4.91
N ASP A 589 15.85 -13.69 3.84
CA ASP A 589 17.07 -12.95 3.57
C ASP A 589 16.83 -11.84 2.53
N SER A 590 17.58 -10.75 2.72
CA SER A 590 17.68 -9.58 1.85
C SER A 590 19.04 -9.48 1.14
N THR A 591 20.09 -10.18 1.61
CA THR A 591 21.40 -10.21 0.95
C THR A 591 21.43 -11.21 -0.21
N GLU A 592 21.07 -12.47 0.04
CA GLU A 592 21.09 -13.57 -0.92
C GLU A 592 19.69 -14.22 -1.03
N PRO A 593 18.65 -13.47 -1.44
CA PRO A 593 17.23 -13.90 -1.37
C PRO A 593 16.88 -15.12 -2.26
N LYS A 594 17.82 -15.59 -3.08
CA LYS A 594 17.72 -16.79 -3.92
C LYS A 594 18.27 -18.04 -3.23
N GLU A 595 19.22 -17.89 -2.32
CA GLU A 595 19.81 -19.03 -1.62
C GLU A 595 18.93 -19.46 -0.44
N ASN A 596 19.01 -20.74 -0.09
CA ASN A 596 18.32 -21.32 1.06
C ASN A 596 19.05 -22.60 1.53
N PRO A 597 20.32 -22.50 1.97
CA PRO A 597 21.12 -23.67 2.34
C PRO A 597 20.50 -24.47 3.50
N ASP A 598 19.83 -23.78 4.42
CA ASP A 598 19.18 -24.37 5.59
C ASP A 598 17.77 -24.91 5.29
N GLY A 599 17.29 -24.81 4.05
CA GLY A 599 15.98 -25.32 3.64
C GLY A 599 14.79 -24.66 4.33
N ILE A 600 14.89 -23.40 4.75
CA ILE A 600 13.85 -22.69 5.52
C ILE A 600 12.63 -22.37 4.64
N GLY A 601 11.46 -22.75 5.12
CA GLY A 601 10.15 -22.61 4.49
C GLY A 601 9.75 -23.78 3.61
N LEU A 602 8.51 -23.75 3.15
CA LEU A 602 8.00 -24.77 2.24
C LEU A 602 8.74 -24.66 0.88
N SER A 603 9.46 -25.72 0.51
CA SER A 603 10.22 -25.82 -0.72
C SER A 603 9.83 -27.11 -1.44
N SER A 604 10.76 -27.77 -2.13
CA SER A 604 10.44 -28.80 -3.11
C SER A 604 10.11 -30.17 -2.52
N LEU A 605 10.64 -30.54 -1.34
CA LEU A 605 10.38 -31.81 -0.69
C LEU A 605 9.02 -31.78 0.02
N GLY A 606 8.79 -30.77 0.85
CA GLY A 606 7.54 -30.56 1.56
C GLY A 606 6.35 -30.36 0.62
N PHE A 607 6.52 -29.62 -0.49
CA PHE A 607 5.46 -29.46 -1.48
C PHE A 607 5.06 -30.78 -2.17
N LYS A 608 6.05 -31.64 -2.49
CA LYS A 608 5.78 -32.97 -3.06
C LYS A 608 5.07 -33.88 -2.04
N ALA A 609 5.54 -33.92 -0.80
CA ALA A 609 4.91 -34.71 0.26
C ALA A 609 3.46 -34.27 0.53
N LEU A 610 3.23 -32.96 0.67
CA LEU A 610 1.91 -32.32 0.80
C LEU A 610 0.95 -32.76 -0.31
N MET A 611 1.39 -32.68 -1.57
CA MET A 611 0.55 -33.01 -2.73
C MET A 611 0.32 -34.51 -2.90
N ASN A 612 1.27 -35.36 -2.48
CA ASN A 612 1.08 -36.81 -2.43
C ASN A 612 0.05 -37.20 -1.37
N HIS A 613 0.11 -36.62 -0.17
CA HIS A 613 -0.82 -36.89 0.93
C HIS A 613 -2.22 -36.31 0.68
N SER A 614 -2.31 -35.01 0.39
CA SER A 614 -3.58 -34.27 0.42
C SER A 614 -4.14 -33.89 -0.95
N GLY A 615 -3.33 -33.95 -2.03
CA GLY A 615 -3.65 -33.32 -3.31
C GLY A 615 -5.01 -33.73 -3.90
N LYS A 616 -5.45 -34.98 -3.71
CA LYS A 616 -6.73 -35.49 -4.24
C LYS A 616 -7.97 -34.85 -3.61
N THR A 617 -7.88 -34.37 -2.37
CA THR A 617 -9.00 -33.83 -1.58
C THR A 617 -8.90 -32.32 -1.31
N LEU A 618 -7.74 -31.72 -1.58
CA LEU A 618 -7.55 -30.28 -1.41
C LEU A 618 -8.55 -29.51 -2.29
N ARG A 619 -9.21 -28.52 -1.67
CA ARG A 619 -10.11 -27.56 -2.32
C ARG A 619 -9.50 -26.16 -2.37
N TYR A 620 -8.68 -25.84 -1.38
CA TYR A 620 -7.93 -24.60 -1.27
C TYR A 620 -6.48 -24.92 -0.93
N LEU A 621 -5.55 -24.38 -1.71
CA LEU A 621 -4.11 -24.40 -1.46
C LEU A 621 -3.53 -23.01 -1.68
N ASP A 622 -2.92 -22.43 -0.65
CA ASP A 622 -2.13 -21.20 -0.76
C ASP A 622 -0.71 -21.52 -0.30
N VAL A 623 0.24 -21.39 -1.23
CA VAL A 623 1.69 -21.50 -1.00
C VAL A 623 2.39 -20.25 -1.51
N SER A 624 1.68 -19.12 -1.51
CA SER A 624 2.24 -17.88 -2.05
C SER A 624 3.47 -17.42 -1.24
N SER A 625 4.45 -16.89 -1.94
CA SER A 625 5.80 -16.56 -1.46
C SER A 625 6.69 -17.74 -1.05
N CYS A 626 6.25 -19.00 -1.18
CA CYS A 626 7.11 -20.19 -1.06
C CYS A 626 8.00 -20.30 -2.31
N ARG A 627 9.00 -19.43 -2.36
CA ARG A 627 9.81 -19.12 -3.56
C ARG A 627 10.84 -20.18 -3.94
N HIS A 628 11.09 -21.14 -3.06
CA HIS A 628 12.07 -22.23 -3.23
C HIS A 628 11.45 -23.56 -3.69
N ILE A 629 10.15 -23.57 -4.03
CA ILE A 629 9.53 -24.66 -4.81
C ILE A 629 10.09 -24.59 -6.24
N SER A 630 10.75 -25.66 -6.68
CA SER A 630 11.43 -25.71 -7.98
C SER A 630 10.47 -25.95 -9.15
N TYR A 631 10.92 -25.69 -10.39
CA TYR A 631 10.12 -26.00 -11.58
C TYR A 631 9.82 -27.51 -11.67
N GLU A 632 10.82 -28.36 -11.40
CA GLU A 632 10.71 -29.82 -11.40
C GLU A 632 9.74 -30.31 -10.31
N ALA A 633 9.62 -29.58 -9.19
CA ALA A 633 8.60 -29.85 -8.18
C ALA A 633 7.18 -29.58 -8.70
N PHE A 634 6.95 -28.44 -9.36
CA PHE A 634 5.67 -28.17 -10.01
C PHE A 634 5.36 -29.16 -11.13
N GLU A 635 6.34 -29.49 -11.99
CA GLU A 635 6.18 -30.42 -13.11
C GLU A 635 5.85 -31.84 -12.64
N SER A 636 6.52 -32.34 -11.60
CA SER A 636 6.24 -33.68 -11.05
C SER A 636 4.90 -33.76 -10.30
N VAL A 637 4.46 -32.66 -9.67
CA VAL A 637 3.15 -32.57 -9.01
C VAL A 637 2.01 -32.48 -10.04
N PHE A 638 2.12 -31.61 -11.03
CA PHE A 638 1.11 -31.43 -12.08
C PHE A 638 1.40 -32.26 -13.35
N ALA A 639 2.06 -33.41 -13.18
CA ALA A 639 2.40 -34.34 -14.25
C ALA A 639 1.16 -34.93 -14.94
N ALA A 640 1.34 -35.52 -16.12
CA ALA A 640 0.23 -35.96 -16.98
C ALA A 640 -0.62 -37.08 -16.38
N ASP A 641 -0.05 -37.89 -15.49
CA ASP A 641 -0.70 -38.96 -14.74
C ASP A 641 -1.36 -38.49 -13.43
N LYS A 642 -1.24 -37.20 -13.08
CA LYS A 642 -1.75 -36.62 -11.83
C LYS A 642 -3.02 -35.82 -12.07
N THR A 643 -4.02 -36.04 -11.20
CA THR A 643 -5.29 -35.33 -11.23
C THR A 643 -5.74 -34.96 -9.82
N TYR A 644 -6.17 -33.72 -9.65
CA TYR A 644 -6.60 -33.09 -8.40
C TYR A 644 -8.06 -32.64 -8.54
N PRO A 645 -9.02 -33.58 -8.42
CA PRO A 645 -10.41 -33.33 -8.83
C PRO A 645 -11.17 -32.38 -7.90
N GLU A 646 -10.73 -32.19 -6.66
CA GLU A 646 -11.40 -31.31 -5.70
C GLU A 646 -10.85 -29.87 -5.67
N LEU A 647 -9.69 -29.60 -6.30
CA LEU A 647 -8.98 -28.33 -6.15
C LEU A 647 -9.71 -27.20 -6.87
N ARG A 648 -10.15 -26.18 -6.11
CA ARG A 648 -10.93 -25.03 -6.57
C ARG A 648 -10.14 -23.73 -6.56
N LYS A 649 -9.30 -23.53 -5.54
CA LYS A 649 -8.51 -22.31 -5.38
C LYS A 649 -7.05 -22.64 -5.12
N LEU A 650 -6.18 -22.04 -5.93
CA LEU A 650 -4.74 -22.21 -5.85
C LEU A 650 -4.07 -20.83 -5.92
N ASP A 651 -3.28 -20.48 -4.90
CA ASP A 651 -2.43 -19.29 -4.92
C ASP A 651 -0.95 -19.70 -4.92
N LEU A 652 -0.27 -19.32 -6.01
CA LEU A 652 1.17 -19.52 -6.23
C LEU A 652 1.89 -18.17 -6.40
N SER A 653 1.29 -17.07 -5.95
CA SER A 653 1.87 -15.73 -6.09
C SER A 653 3.26 -15.65 -5.47
N PHE A 654 4.20 -15.00 -6.13
CA PHE A 654 5.62 -14.87 -5.74
C PHE A 654 6.42 -16.21 -5.69
N CYS A 655 5.90 -17.30 -6.25
CA CYS A 655 6.67 -18.51 -6.53
C CYS A 655 7.43 -18.34 -7.86
N GLN A 656 8.73 -18.02 -7.80
CA GLN A 656 9.51 -17.53 -8.94
C GLN A 656 9.58 -18.50 -10.14
N GLN A 657 9.45 -19.80 -9.90
CA GLN A 657 9.52 -20.85 -10.93
C GLN A 657 8.20 -21.08 -11.68
N VAL A 658 7.12 -20.38 -11.31
CA VAL A 658 5.83 -20.49 -11.99
C VAL A 658 5.85 -19.69 -13.29
N ASN A 659 5.65 -20.41 -14.38
CA ASN A 659 5.64 -19.90 -15.75
C ASN A 659 4.37 -20.38 -16.49
N ASP A 660 4.24 -20.00 -17.76
CA ASP A 660 3.08 -20.38 -18.59
C ASP A 660 2.85 -21.91 -18.64
N LEU A 661 3.93 -22.72 -18.70
CA LEU A 661 3.82 -24.18 -18.72
C LEU A 661 3.26 -24.73 -17.40
N VAL A 662 3.73 -24.25 -16.25
CA VAL A 662 3.21 -24.67 -14.93
C VAL A 662 1.72 -24.36 -14.81
N VAL A 663 1.27 -23.18 -15.26
CA VAL A 663 -0.16 -22.81 -15.21
C VAL A 663 -1.01 -23.68 -16.15
N LEU A 664 -0.50 -24.03 -17.34
CA LEU A 664 -1.16 -24.98 -18.24
C LEU A 664 -1.25 -26.40 -17.66
N MET A 665 -0.19 -26.88 -17.00
CA MET A 665 -0.20 -28.16 -16.28
C MET A 665 -1.25 -28.18 -15.15
N ILE A 666 -1.35 -27.10 -14.38
CA ILE A 666 -2.38 -26.92 -13.34
C ILE A 666 -3.78 -26.99 -13.94
N PHE A 667 -4.05 -26.26 -15.04
CA PHE A 667 -5.37 -26.28 -15.67
C PHE A 667 -5.75 -27.66 -16.23
N ARG A 668 -4.78 -28.45 -16.71
CA ARG A 668 -4.99 -29.85 -17.11
C ARG A 668 -5.29 -30.76 -15.92
N SER A 669 -4.48 -30.68 -14.86
CA SER A 669 -4.57 -31.62 -13.73
C SER A 669 -5.69 -31.29 -12.74
N CYS A 670 -6.24 -30.07 -12.75
CA CYS A 670 -7.24 -29.60 -11.78
C CYS A 670 -8.58 -29.26 -12.45
N PRO A 671 -9.42 -30.26 -12.82
CA PRO A 671 -10.61 -30.05 -13.65
C PRO A 671 -11.66 -29.12 -12.99
N ASN A 672 -11.78 -29.13 -11.67
CA ASN A 672 -12.70 -28.28 -10.91
C ASN A 672 -12.08 -26.98 -10.37
N ILE A 673 -10.90 -26.58 -10.86
CA ILE A 673 -10.30 -25.29 -10.48
C ILE A 673 -11.26 -24.15 -10.84
N GLU A 674 -11.36 -23.14 -9.99
CA GLU A 674 -12.19 -21.94 -10.15
C GLU A 674 -11.28 -20.73 -10.36
N SER A 675 -10.26 -20.59 -9.51
CA SER A 675 -9.31 -19.47 -9.56
C SER A 675 -7.87 -19.89 -9.26
N VAL A 676 -6.94 -19.46 -10.12
CA VAL A 676 -5.48 -19.54 -9.90
C VAL A 676 -4.93 -18.12 -9.74
N ALA A 677 -4.14 -17.87 -8.70
CA ALA A 677 -3.45 -16.59 -8.47
C ALA A 677 -1.93 -16.73 -8.65
N VAL A 678 -1.34 -15.76 -9.37
CA VAL A 678 0.07 -15.77 -9.83
C VAL A 678 0.71 -14.39 -9.73
N PHE A 679 0.33 -13.56 -8.74
CA PHE A 679 0.89 -12.22 -8.57
C PHE A 679 2.41 -12.28 -8.42
N GLY A 680 3.14 -11.44 -9.17
CA GLY A 680 4.61 -11.39 -9.09
C GLY A 680 5.34 -12.52 -9.83
N ASN A 681 4.64 -13.43 -10.49
CA ASN A 681 5.26 -14.51 -11.26
C ASN A 681 5.56 -14.04 -12.70
N PHE A 682 6.71 -13.38 -12.89
CA PHE A 682 7.13 -12.78 -14.18
C PHE A 682 7.39 -13.78 -15.33
N GLY A 683 7.36 -15.08 -15.02
CA GLY A 683 7.34 -16.16 -16.01
C GLY A 683 5.98 -16.42 -16.65
N VAL A 684 4.89 -15.86 -16.08
CA VAL A 684 3.52 -15.98 -16.63
C VAL A 684 3.22 -14.78 -17.53
N ARG A 685 2.92 -15.03 -18.81
CA ARG A 685 2.82 -14.02 -19.86
C ARG A 685 1.65 -14.27 -20.81
N ASP A 686 1.56 -15.46 -21.41
CA ASP A 686 0.60 -15.77 -22.48
C ASP A 686 -0.14 -17.10 -22.25
N VAL A 687 -0.68 -17.27 -21.03
CA VAL A 687 -1.53 -18.42 -20.70
C VAL A 687 -2.90 -18.29 -21.35
N ARG A 688 -3.31 -19.33 -22.09
CA ARG A 688 -4.71 -19.53 -22.46
C ARG A 688 -5.46 -20.12 -21.27
N VAL A 689 -6.40 -19.35 -20.73
CA VAL A 689 -7.22 -19.75 -19.58
C VAL A 689 -8.39 -20.63 -20.08
N PRO A 690 -8.72 -21.77 -19.46
CA PRO A 690 -9.89 -22.53 -19.90
C PRO A 690 -11.21 -21.82 -19.58
N LYS A 691 -12.27 -22.16 -20.31
CA LYS A 691 -13.62 -21.60 -20.10
C LYS A 691 -14.09 -21.77 -18.65
N GLY A 692 -14.60 -20.69 -18.06
CA GLY A 692 -15.11 -20.69 -16.67
C GLY A 692 -14.02 -20.73 -15.59
N LYS A 693 -12.74 -20.57 -15.95
CA LYS A 693 -11.61 -20.45 -15.01
C LYS A 693 -11.17 -19.00 -14.90
N ILE A 694 -10.56 -18.63 -13.78
CA ILE A 694 -9.98 -17.30 -13.57
C ILE A 694 -8.47 -17.42 -13.34
N LEU A 695 -7.68 -16.60 -14.05
CA LEU A 695 -6.26 -16.38 -13.75
C LEU A 695 -6.06 -14.95 -13.24
N ILE A 696 -5.53 -14.82 -12.02
CA ILE A 696 -5.47 -13.58 -11.26
C ILE A 696 -4.00 -13.17 -11.07
N GLY A 697 -3.67 -11.90 -11.30
CA GLY A 697 -2.35 -11.36 -10.98
C GLY A 697 -1.29 -11.47 -12.08
N VAL A 698 -1.68 -11.84 -13.30
CA VAL A 698 -0.79 -11.88 -14.46
C VAL A 698 -0.08 -10.52 -14.64
N PRO A 699 1.26 -10.49 -14.79
CA PRO A 699 2.07 -9.26 -14.85
C PRO A 699 1.99 -8.55 -16.22
N THR A 700 0.81 -8.49 -16.83
CA THR A 700 0.54 -7.81 -18.11
C THR A 700 -0.40 -6.62 -17.92
N ALA A 701 -0.45 -5.72 -18.91
CA ALA A 701 -1.37 -4.57 -18.90
C ALA A 701 -2.87 -4.94 -18.97
N LEU A 702 -3.18 -6.23 -19.18
CA LEU A 702 -4.52 -6.82 -19.15
C LEU A 702 -4.96 -7.12 -17.70
N GLY A 703 -4.02 -7.57 -16.86
CA GLY A 703 -4.27 -7.97 -15.48
C GLY A 703 -4.98 -9.33 -15.39
N MET A 704 -6.10 -9.40 -14.67
CA MET A 704 -6.84 -10.66 -14.50
C MET A 704 -7.48 -11.13 -15.83
N GLN A 705 -7.40 -12.42 -16.11
CA GLN A 705 -7.87 -13.04 -17.35
C GLN A 705 -9.01 -14.04 -17.07
N ILE A 706 -10.03 -14.06 -17.94
CA ILE A 706 -11.27 -14.85 -17.79
C ILE A 706 -11.72 -15.45 -19.14
N GLU A 707 -10.80 -15.88 -20.02
CA GLU A 707 -11.20 -16.37 -21.34
C GLU A 707 -10.47 -17.62 -21.81
N GLY A 708 -11.30 -18.61 -22.16
CA GLY A 708 -11.09 -19.51 -23.28
C GLY A 708 -12.38 -19.60 -24.08
N THR A 709 -12.40 -19.06 -25.30
CA THR A 709 -13.43 -19.33 -26.30
C THR A 709 -13.03 -20.57 -27.10
N GLU A 710 -13.64 -21.70 -26.80
CA GLU A 710 -13.81 -22.75 -27.80
C GLU A 710 -14.96 -22.32 -28.71
N ASP A 711 -14.60 -21.52 -29.71
CA ASP A 711 -15.10 -21.55 -31.09
C ASP A 711 -14.40 -20.43 -31.88
N GLY A 712 -14.05 -20.72 -33.13
CA GLY A 712 -13.68 -19.68 -34.09
C GLY A 712 -14.88 -18.77 -34.35
N GLU A 713 -14.61 -17.49 -34.61
CA GLU A 713 -15.62 -16.43 -34.82
C GLU A 713 -16.40 -15.97 -33.57
N GLY A 714 -15.81 -15.00 -32.88
CA GLY A 714 -16.53 -13.77 -32.50
C GLY A 714 -17.51 -13.81 -31.32
N ARG A 715 -17.15 -13.05 -30.28
CA ARG A 715 -18.02 -11.96 -29.80
C ARG A 715 -17.24 -10.87 -29.08
N VAL A 716 -17.29 -9.67 -29.65
CA VAL A 716 -17.00 -8.42 -28.94
C VAL A 716 -18.16 -8.13 -27.98
N ILE A 717 -17.83 -7.73 -26.74
CA ILE A 717 -18.73 -7.00 -25.83
C ILE A 717 -17.95 -5.81 -25.24
#